data_AF-A0A416T8B5-F1
#
_entry.id   AF-A0A416T8B5-F1
#
_cell.length_a   1.000
_cell.length_b   1.000
_cell.length_c   1.000
_cell.angle_alpha   90.00
_cell.angle_beta   90.00
_cell.angle_gamma   90.00
#
_symmetry.space_group_name_H-M   'P 1'
#
loop_
_entity.id
_entity.type
_entity.pdbx_description
1 polymer ?
#
loop_
_entity_poly.entity_id
_entity_poly.type
_entity_poly.pdbx_seq_one_letter_code
_entity_poly.pdbx_strand_id
1 'polypeptide(L)'
;MNKKFSTLFAGVALLGATSVFAADNVTSLVEGTNSGLYQLVVGDGTARDQFLSVNADGKLVAVPSIEADNVASTLWCVTVTEENKGKAPYFDFVNKGAEALLAITMEEFAAGATVTTAAPEVGGEISGWAFSSTYETLQSNKSLYSYFTTDSVVGFVVGADNAVTLKKELASKVVDGTFTSFSLVEADSVTLNATQINTKLGIQKADAGVTLKFTPDANKTSLKNPFSQESFLAADAEDGFVYITRKADDKALFVDTAFINTTGSMFLAFNYMEDLDELKDSDLEGHGQFLFTYFPTNDSLVIQVKSIIKEPTAGSWAATAATSITDNDDDFNYVTVQDLVKADQIRVVTIGEKKETDIVLGFTSCKESDTDRVSLEDGVYFIQSATNNKYYASPIHIDGETEEWVSVDANEQNVNHMPAYQWVVLKTKTSEYFSATSPVDVTNREYASLNGTYQFTQAAGSSKYFCEAISTTDSLVITKITDTKILGDEHLGYKYLTDDELMITNYAFNYFNPYTMKKYIAQVAGSNTLNVLQETPTYFEIKPIGNNVAANYGYTVTADVQKRIKGLAQLKRVAYTINTKNASIALGEENNFVITDKVAASEFFFKENNQLDATCYYAFVDAAKLEDNGSFKFKAGVADQSLTALLQQQVINEVRTSAFSIGLADQPLYRRFNHVELDGAVEGNEDATKLLKFKEAYVNDYLMDETNINFKREGMNYLGIGAANIAAAGLSFNVRPFNIGKSAQYQIKPQYLIYVGETVNEGSENIPCDATNHKHMNAAGEECGPEDCIHATPAVEGFNRYKLLVSFADSTDANVVTEEQLYKFGKYVRVGFVDAVEQDSVIYVLGNEFADVATKDLKMDNVKAALKAKQISSINMKAAVKDDKHHNYTWSFRYIDPAKAANEVEEDRAFLIESNAESAIAPKNAAWIKNQNNCLVLSDMDASFDDAKTGGDAALIFNIEKGAADDMATDNEGISTSEVSVVATSGAVIIKGAEGKKVAISNVLGQTIANTVLSSDNATISVPAGVVVVAVEGEAAVKAIVK
;
A
#
# COMPACT_ATOMS: atom_id res chain seq x y z
N MET A 1 -35.06 -52.77 5.16
CA MET A 1 -34.39 -53.83 5.96
C MET A 1 -33.80 -53.19 7.19
N ASN A 2 -34.30 -53.58 8.36
CA ASN A 2 -33.87 -53.10 9.67
C ASN A 2 -32.44 -53.54 9.98
N LYS A 3 -31.52 -52.60 10.19
CA LYS A 3 -30.45 -52.75 11.18
C LYS A 3 -30.29 -51.42 11.92
N LYS A 4 -30.35 -51.54 13.24
CA LYS A 4 -30.49 -50.48 14.22
C LYS A 4 -29.17 -49.71 14.34
N PHE A 5 -29.18 -48.42 14.02
CA PHE A 5 -28.22 -47.47 14.59
C PHE A 5 -28.63 -47.26 16.04
N SER A 6 -27.96 -47.95 16.96
CA SER A 6 -28.19 -47.81 18.39
C SER A 6 -26.91 -47.22 18.98
N THR A 7 -26.99 -45.94 19.34
CA THR A 7 -26.44 -45.38 20.59
C THR A 7 -25.04 -45.87 20.98
N LEU A 8 -24.00 -45.19 20.47
CA LEU A 8 -22.63 -45.23 21.03
C LEU A 8 -22.26 -43.85 21.61
N PHE A 9 -23.21 -43.23 22.29
CA PHE A 9 -23.02 -42.07 23.16
C PHE A 9 -23.79 -42.38 24.45
N ALA A 10 -23.17 -42.16 25.60
CA ALA A 10 -23.61 -42.54 26.96
C ALA A 10 -23.26 -43.97 27.38
N GLY A 11 -21.98 -44.13 27.71
CA GLY A 11 -21.45 -45.22 28.52
C GLY A 11 -20.13 -44.81 29.18
N VAL A 12 -20.10 -43.64 29.85
CA VAL A 12 -19.02 -43.33 30.79
C VAL A 12 -19.20 -44.29 31.95
N ALA A 13 -18.53 -45.45 31.86
CA ALA A 13 -18.48 -46.38 32.96
C ALA A 13 -17.64 -45.72 34.07
N LEU A 14 -18.22 -45.57 35.27
CA LEU A 14 -17.44 -45.45 36.50
C LEU A 14 -16.61 -46.74 36.63
N LEU A 15 -15.44 -46.78 35.99
CA LEU A 15 -14.45 -47.83 36.20
C LEU A 15 -13.80 -47.53 37.55
N GLY A 16 -13.93 -48.48 38.47
CA GLY A 16 -13.46 -48.34 39.84
C GLY A 16 -11.98 -47.99 39.91
N ALA A 17 -11.64 -47.19 40.91
CA ALA A 17 -10.29 -46.87 41.35
C ALA A 17 -9.54 -48.14 41.79
N THR A 18 -9.13 -48.95 40.83
CA THR A 18 -7.99 -49.84 40.96
C THR A 18 -6.95 -49.32 39.98
N SER A 19 -5.68 -49.38 40.34
CA SER A 19 -4.45 -49.09 39.58
C SER A 19 -4.30 -49.83 38.22
N VAL A 20 -5.41 -50.11 37.52
CA VAL A 20 -5.50 -50.83 36.25
C VAL A 20 -5.84 -49.86 35.11
N PHE A 21 -5.17 -48.71 35.09
CA PHE A 21 -4.89 -48.02 33.83
C PHE A 21 -3.43 -48.28 33.51
N ALA A 22 -3.10 -49.55 33.25
CA ALA A 22 -1.83 -49.84 32.63
C ALA A 22 -1.88 -49.14 31.27
N ALA A 23 -0.96 -48.20 31.09
CA ALA A 23 -0.38 -47.84 29.83
C ALA A 23 -0.47 -48.98 28.79
N ASP A 24 -1.50 -48.97 27.96
CA ASP A 24 -1.69 -49.95 26.90
C ASP A 24 -1.41 -49.34 25.53
N ASN A 25 -1.08 -50.20 24.58
CA ASN A 25 -1.03 -49.80 23.17
C ASN A 25 -2.45 -49.43 22.72
N VAL A 26 -2.59 -48.30 22.03
CA VAL A 26 -3.89 -47.90 21.45
C VAL A 26 -4.29 -48.94 20.42
N THR A 27 -5.46 -49.56 20.59
CA THR A 27 -5.92 -50.67 19.74
C THR A 27 -6.69 -50.19 18.50
N SER A 28 -7.36 -49.04 18.61
CA SER A 28 -8.15 -48.46 17.52
C SER A 28 -8.32 -46.94 17.70
N LEU A 29 -8.48 -46.23 16.60
CA LEU A 29 -8.86 -44.82 16.50
C LEU A 29 -10.14 -44.70 15.66
N VAL A 30 -10.72 -43.50 15.59
CA VAL A 30 -11.81 -43.17 14.66
C VAL A 30 -11.33 -42.24 13.56
N GLU A 31 -12.01 -42.26 12.40
CA GLU A 31 -11.80 -41.27 11.34
C GLU A 31 -12.08 -39.86 11.87
N GLY A 32 -11.23 -38.90 11.48
CA GLY A 32 -11.25 -37.54 11.97
C GLY A 32 -10.45 -37.36 13.27
N THR A 33 -10.78 -36.29 13.99
CA THR A 33 -10.07 -35.89 15.22
C THR A 33 -10.49 -36.77 16.39
N ASN A 34 -9.52 -37.45 17.01
CA ASN A 34 -9.75 -38.31 18.17
C ASN A 34 -9.74 -37.49 19.46
N SER A 35 -10.52 -37.90 20.47
CA SER A 35 -10.68 -37.11 21.71
C SER A 35 -9.55 -37.29 22.73
N GLY A 36 -8.81 -38.40 22.65
CA GLY A 36 -7.78 -38.74 23.63
C GLY A 36 -6.44 -38.04 23.39
N LEU A 37 -5.67 -37.87 24.47
CA LEU A 37 -4.27 -37.47 24.42
C LEU A 37 -3.38 -38.70 24.53
N TYR A 38 -2.58 -38.96 23.50
CA TYR A 38 -1.77 -40.16 23.38
C TYR A 38 -0.29 -39.84 23.44
N GLN A 39 0.56 -40.85 23.57
CA GLN A 39 2.01 -40.71 23.48
C GLN A 39 2.57 -41.56 22.35
N LEU A 40 3.64 -41.08 21.73
CA LEU A 40 4.41 -41.82 20.73
C LEU A 40 5.66 -42.39 21.40
N VAL A 41 5.67 -43.70 21.63
CA VAL A 41 6.79 -44.43 22.24
C VAL A 41 7.67 -45.01 21.15
N VAL A 42 8.99 -44.90 21.29
CA VAL A 42 9.94 -45.52 20.36
C VAL A 42 9.90 -47.05 20.52
N GLY A 43 9.79 -47.77 19.41
CA GLY A 43 9.70 -49.23 19.39
C GLY A 43 8.26 -49.77 19.49
N ASP A 44 8.09 -50.92 20.15
CA ASP A 44 6.83 -51.68 20.20
C ASP A 44 5.86 -51.28 21.32
N GLY A 45 6.26 -50.30 22.15
CA GLY A 45 5.47 -49.79 23.27
C GLY A 45 5.62 -50.60 24.56
N THR A 46 6.43 -51.68 24.58
CA THR A 46 6.63 -52.54 25.76
C THR A 46 7.65 -51.94 26.74
N ALA A 47 8.81 -51.52 26.22
CA ALA A 47 9.78 -50.72 26.96
C ALA A 47 9.45 -49.25 26.75
N ARG A 48 8.86 -48.60 27.77
CA ARG A 48 8.41 -47.20 27.72
C ARG A 48 9.50 -46.26 28.23
N ASP A 49 10.65 -46.30 27.58
CA ASP A 49 11.88 -45.63 27.99
C ASP A 49 12.29 -44.50 27.05
N GLN A 50 11.51 -44.22 26.00
CA GLN A 50 11.72 -43.12 25.04
C GLN A 50 10.39 -42.63 24.45
N PHE A 51 10.00 -41.41 24.77
CA PHE A 51 8.78 -40.76 24.30
C PHE A 51 9.11 -39.60 23.37
N LEU A 52 8.47 -39.55 22.20
CA LEU A 52 8.62 -38.40 21.29
C LEU A 52 7.97 -37.17 21.92
N SER A 53 8.75 -36.10 22.01
CA SER A 53 8.38 -34.84 22.65
C SER A 53 8.89 -33.66 21.82
N VAL A 54 8.33 -32.48 22.08
CA VAL A 54 8.85 -31.20 21.55
C VAL A 54 9.44 -30.41 22.72
N ASN A 55 10.68 -29.94 22.59
CA ASN A 55 11.30 -29.13 23.64
C ASN A 55 10.84 -27.66 23.59
N ALA A 56 11.33 -26.83 24.51
CA ALA A 56 10.98 -25.41 24.59
C ALA A 56 11.41 -24.60 23.34
N ASP A 57 12.42 -25.07 22.59
CA ASP A 57 12.88 -24.44 21.34
C ASP A 57 12.09 -24.90 20.11
N GLY A 58 10.99 -25.66 20.29
CA GLY A 58 10.20 -26.19 19.18
C GLY A 58 10.84 -27.38 18.45
N LYS A 59 11.89 -27.99 19.01
CA LYS A 59 12.59 -29.12 18.38
C LYS A 59 12.14 -30.46 18.90
N LEU A 60 12.10 -31.44 18.00
CA LEU A 60 11.78 -32.82 18.36
C LEU A 60 12.92 -33.47 19.16
N VAL A 61 12.55 -34.12 20.25
CA VAL A 61 13.45 -34.84 21.15
C VAL A 61 12.78 -36.13 21.61
N ALA A 62 13.56 -37.14 22.00
CA ALA A 62 13.04 -38.28 22.74
C ALA A 62 13.38 -38.10 24.23
N VAL A 63 12.39 -38.22 25.11
CA VAL A 63 12.60 -38.10 26.57
C VAL A 63 12.45 -39.47 27.24
N PRO A 64 13.26 -39.77 28.28
CA PRO A 64 13.30 -41.12 28.83
C PRO A 64 12.23 -41.43 29.88
N SER A 65 11.60 -40.40 30.45
CA SER A 65 10.56 -40.52 31.47
C SER A 65 9.56 -39.38 31.36
N ILE A 66 8.38 -39.59 31.95
CA ILE A 66 7.28 -38.63 32.00
C ILE A 66 7.12 -38.16 33.44
N GLU A 67 7.18 -36.85 33.62
CA GLU A 67 7.04 -36.15 34.88
C GLU A 67 6.03 -35.01 34.71
N ALA A 68 5.62 -34.38 35.82
CA ALA A 68 4.69 -33.24 35.77
C ALA A 68 5.12 -32.16 34.75
N ASP A 69 6.41 -31.81 34.72
CA ASP A 69 6.91 -30.67 33.95
C ASP A 69 7.10 -30.96 32.44
N ASN A 70 7.13 -32.22 32.02
CA ASN A 70 7.29 -32.58 30.61
C ASN A 70 6.10 -33.35 30.03
N VAL A 71 5.09 -33.72 30.85
CA VAL A 71 3.96 -34.50 30.35
C VAL A 71 3.27 -33.82 29.17
N ALA A 72 3.01 -32.52 29.26
CA ALA A 72 2.34 -31.76 28.21
C ALA A 72 3.09 -31.84 26.85
N SER A 73 4.42 -31.79 26.87
CA SER A 73 5.24 -31.82 25.66
C SER A 73 5.33 -33.20 25.02
N THR A 74 4.92 -34.25 25.72
CA THR A 74 4.89 -35.63 25.20
C THR A 74 3.52 -36.06 24.68
N LEU A 75 2.48 -35.26 24.94
CA LEU A 75 1.10 -35.58 24.59
C LEU A 75 0.76 -35.12 23.18
N TRP A 76 0.21 -36.07 22.41
CA TRP A 76 -0.15 -35.91 21.01
C TRP A 76 -1.65 -36.16 20.81
N CYS A 77 -2.25 -35.21 20.11
CA CYS A 77 -3.59 -35.28 19.56
C CYS A 77 -3.53 -35.90 18.17
N VAL A 78 -4.37 -36.91 17.89
CA VAL A 78 -4.31 -37.66 16.62
C VAL A 78 -5.54 -37.41 15.76
N THR A 79 -5.32 -36.97 14.53
CA THR A 79 -6.35 -36.89 13.49
C THR A 79 -6.07 -37.90 12.40
N VAL A 80 -7.07 -38.72 12.07
CA VAL A 80 -6.98 -39.75 11.03
C VAL A 80 -7.72 -39.30 9.79
N THR A 81 -7.09 -39.40 8.62
CA THR A 81 -7.73 -39.09 7.34
C THR A 81 -7.67 -40.29 6.39
N GLU A 82 -8.82 -40.69 5.83
CA GLU A 82 -8.89 -41.69 4.77
C GLU A 82 -8.66 -41.07 3.38
N GLU A 83 -7.77 -41.67 2.57
CA GLU A 83 -7.58 -41.28 1.17
C GLU A 83 -8.30 -42.23 0.19
N ASN A 84 -9.56 -41.95 -0.15
CA ASN A 84 -10.34 -42.73 -1.14
C ASN A 84 -10.43 -44.24 -0.83
N LYS A 85 -11.35 -44.95 -1.50
CA LYS A 85 -11.56 -46.39 -1.24
C LYS A 85 -10.40 -47.23 -1.78
N GLY A 86 -9.38 -47.50 -0.95
CA GLY A 86 -8.32 -48.48 -1.20
C GLY A 86 -6.88 -48.07 -0.86
N LYS A 87 -6.62 -46.82 -0.43
CA LYS A 87 -5.30 -46.43 0.09
C LYS A 87 -5.28 -46.50 1.62
N ALA A 88 -4.08 -46.60 2.21
CA ALA A 88 -3.89 -46.50 3.65
C ALA A 88 -4.23 -45.08 4.14
N PRO A 89 -4.78 -44.94 5.36
CA PRO A 89 -4.99 -43.64 5.99
C PRO A 89 -3.66 -42.99 6.36
N TYR A 90 -3.68 -41.67 6.55
CA TYR A 90 -2.58 -40.95 7.17
C TYR A 90 -3.00 -40.33 8.50
N PHE A 91 -2.01 -40.02 9.33
CA PHE A 91 -2.18 -39.60 10.72
C PHE A 91 -1.47 -38.26 10.93
N ASP A 92 -2.20 -37.29 11.43
CA ASP A 92 -1.65 -36.01 11.87
C ASP A 92 -1.56 -36.01 13.40
N PHE A 93 -0.42 -35.55 13.90
CA PHE A 93 -0.12 -35.50 15.32
C PHE A 93 0.07 -34.05 15.74
N VAL A 94 -0.75 -33.57 16.68
CA VAL A 94 -0.64 -32.21 17.22
C VAL A 94 -0.11 -32.30 18.64
N ASN A 95 1.05 -31.69 18.89
CA ASN A 95 1.66 -31.67 20.23
C ASN A 95 0.92 -30.66 21.12
N LYS A 96 0.53 -31.07 22.34
CA LYS A 96 -0.19 -30.17 23.25
C LYS A 96 0.72 -29.18 23.96
N GLY A 97 1.92 -29.59 24.39
CA GLY A 97 2.85 -28.69 25.11
C GLY A 97 3.43 -27.60 24.20
N ALA A 98 3.85 -27.96 23.00
CA ALA A 98 4.36 -26.99 22.02
C ALA A 98 3.24 -26.18 21.33
N GLU A 99 2.01 -26.70 21.35
CA GLU A 99 0.89 -26.20 20.53
C GLU A 99 1.30 -26.12 19.04
N ALA A 100 1.75 -27.26 18.49
CA ALA A 100 2.24 -27.34 17.12
C ALA A 100 1.88 -28.67 16.44
N LEU A 101 1.56 -28.60 15.14
CA LEU A 101 1.43 -29.79 14.30
C LEU A 101 2.82 -30.41 14.11
N LEU A 102 2.91 -31.74 14.18
CA LEU A 102 4.08 -32.51 13.78
C LEU A 102 4.23 -32.38 12.26
N ALA A 103 4.86 -31.29 11.83
CA ALA A 103 5.19 -31.02 10.45
C ALA A 103 6.64 -30.56 10.35
N ILE A 104 7.34 -30.96 9.30
CA ILE A 104 8.77 -30.70 9.13
C ILE A 104 9.03 -30.02 7.79
N THR A 105 10.21 -29.40 7.65
CA THR A 105 10.63 -28.76 6.39
C THR A 105 11.82 -29.49 5.78
N MET A 106 11.91 -29.48 4.44
CA MET A 106 13.07 -30.05 3.74
C MET A 106 14.30 -29.13 3.76
N GLU A 107 14.15 -27.86 4.16
CA GLU A 107 15.24 -26.89 4.20
C GLU A 107 16.32 -27.24 5.24
N GLU A 108 15.99 -28.08 6.23
CA GLU A 108 16.93 -28.56 7.25
C GLU A 108 18.03 -29.50 6.70
N PHE A 109 17.84 -30.04 5.49
CA PHE A 109 18.85 -30.87 4.85
C PHE A 109 19.94 -30.02 4.21
N ALA A 110 21.18 -30.18 4.68
CA ALA A 110 22.35 -29.67 3.96
C ALA A 110 22.40 -30.21 2.52
N ALA A 111 22.96 -29.43 1.59
CA ALA A 111 23.03 -29.79 0.18
C ALA A 111 23.67 -31.18 -0.03
N GLY A 112 22.92 -32.10 -0.65
CA GLY A 112 23.36 -33.47 -0.91
C GLY A 112 23.27 -34.44 0.28
N ALA A 113 22.90 -33.98 1.48
CA ALA A 113 22.74 -34.85 2.64
C ALA A 113 21.45 -35.69 2.57
N THR A 114 21.51 -36.92 3.08
CA THR A 114 20.36 -37.83 3.21
C THR A 114 19.82 -37.94 4.63
N VAL A 115 20.54 -37.39 5.62
CA VAL A 115 20.17 -37.34 7.04
C VAL A 115 20.53 -35.96 7.59
N THR A 116 19.73 -35.40 8.49
CA THR A 116 20.04 -34.15 9.20
C THR A 116 20.99 -34.39 10.37
N THR A 117 21.77 -33.38 10.75
CA THR A 117 22.68 -33.44 11.92
C THR A 117 22.08 -32.80 13.17
N ALA A 118 21.00 -32.03 13.01
CA ALA A 118 20.30 -31.35 14.10
C ALA A 118 18.90 -31.91 14.24
N ALA A 119 18.34 -31.74 15.44
CA ALA A 119 16.95 -32.06 15.71
C ALA A 119 16.02 -31.19 14.87
N PRO A 120 15.02 -31.80 14.20
CA PRO A 120 14.07 -31.06 13.38
C PRO A 120 13.16 -30.19 14.23
N GLU A 121 12.86 -29.00 13.72
CA GLU A 121 11.89 -28.07 14.28
C GLU A 121 10.48 -28.40 13.77
N VAL A 122 9.47 -28.32 14.65
CA VAL A 122 8.07 -28.54 14.27
C VAL A 122 7.45 -27.28 13.67
N GLY A 123 6.63 -27.43 12.62
CA GLY A 123 5.92 -26.33 11.97
C GLY A 123 6.19 -26.14 10.48
N GLY A 124 6.81 -27.11 9.81
CA GLY A 124 7.09 -27.06 8.37
C GLY A 124 5.92 -27.46 7.46
N GLU A 125 6.22 -27.68 6.18
CA GLU A 125 5.23 -27.96 5.13
C GLU A 125 4.84 -29.44 4.97
N ILE A 126 5.65 -30.37 5.49
CA ILE A 126 5.42 -31.82 5.35
C ILE A 126 4.72 -32.37 6.59
N SER A 127 3.51 -32.86 6.39
CA SER A 127 2.65 -33.51 7.40
C SER A 127 1.99 -34.77 6.82
N GLY A 128 0.95 -35.31 7.45
CA GLY A 128 0.25 -36.50 6.97
C GLY A 128 1.12 -37.76 7.03
N TRP A 129 1.34 -38.28 8.23
CA TRP A 129 2.28 -39.37 8.46
C TRP A 129 1.66 -40.73 8.14
N ALA A 130 2.34 -41.51 7.31
CA ALA A 130 2.11 -42.94 7.21
C ALA A 130 2.54 -43.59 8.53
N PHE A 131 1.63 -44.31 9.17
CA PHE A 131 1.88 -44.98 10.45
C PHE A 131 1.30 -46.40 10.46
N SER A 132 -0.02 -46.53 10.54
CA SER A 132 -0.72 -47.82 10.47
C SER A 132 -1.51 -47.94 9.17
N SER A 133 -1.56 -49.14 8.60
CA SER A 133 -2.37 -49.39 7.39
C SER A 133 -3.89 -49.31 7.63
N THR A 134 -4.32 -49.31 8.89
CA THR A 134 -5.72 -49.23 9.34
C THR A 134 -5.78 -48.44 10.64
N TYR A 135 -6.89 -47.73 10.89
CA TYR A 135 -7.17 -47.10 12.19
C TYR A 135 -8.17 -47.89 13.04
N GLU A 136 -9.01 -48.75 12.45
CA GLU A 136 -9.93 -49.64 13.21
C GLU A 136 -9.18 -50.73 14.00
N THR A 137 -8.03 -51.13 13.50
CA THR A 137 -7.06 -52.01 14.18
C THR A 137 -5.67 -51.43 14.01
N LEU A 138 -5.22 -50.69 15.01
CA LEU A 138 -3.97 -49.96 14.96
C LEU A 138 -2.79 -50.93 15.10
N GLN A 139 -1.79 -50.76 14.25
CA GLN A 139 -0.57 -51.56 14.27
C GLN A 139 0.49 -50.90 15.18
N SER A 140 1.16 -51.68 16.02
CA SER A 140 2.32 -51.23 16.80
C SER A 140 3.63 -51.43 16.03
N ASN A 141 4.70 -50.80 16.53
CA ASN A 141 6.07 -50.90 16.02
C ASN A 141 6.18 -50.53 14.53
N LYS A 142 5.61 -49.38 14.16
CA LYS A 142 5.59 -48.87 12.77
C LYS A 142 6.36 -47.57 12.63
N SER A 143 7.07 -47.43 11.52
CA SER A 143 7.77 -46.18 11.19
C SER A 143 6.79 -45.05 10.89
N LEU A 144 7.16 -43.84 11.29
CA LEU A 144 6.51 -42.59 10.88
C LEU A 144 7.29 -41.97 9.72
N TYR A 145 6.66 -41.88 8.56
CA TYR A 145 7.22 -41.20 7.38
C TYR A 145 6.15 -40.51 6.56
N SER A 146 6.53 -39.49 5.78
CA SER A 146 5.63 -38.78 4.85
C SER A 146 6.31 -38.55 3.50
N TYR A 147 5.50 -38.40 2.45
CA TYR A 147 5.95 -38.12 1.09
C TYR A 147 6.18 -36.62 0.92
N PHE A 148 7.38 -36.23 0.47
CA PHE A 148 7.68 -34.85 0.08
C PHE A 148 7.77 -34.67 -1.45
N THR A 149 7.89 -35.78 -2.18
CA THR A 149 7.65 -35.88 -3.63
C THR A 149 6.88 -37.16 -3.92
N THR A 150 6.49 -37.41 -5.17
CA THR A 150 5.74 -38.61 -5.55
C THR A 150 6.48 -39.94 -5.34
N ASP A 151 7.81 -39.92 -5.29
CA ASP A 151 8.67 -41.11 -5.22
C ASP A 151 9.63 -41.13 -4.02
N SER A 152 9.64 -40.08 -3.20
CA SER A 152 10.58 -39.92 -2.10
C SER A 152 9.85 -39.57 -0.80
N VAL A 153 10.32 -40.18 0.28
CA VAL A 153 9.77 -40.03 1.63
C VAL A 153 10.82 -39.56 2.61
N VAL A 154 10.37 -38.94 3.68
CA VAL A 154 11.17 -38.52 4.84
C VAL A 154 10.55 -39.10 6.10
N GLY A 155 11.39 -39.54 7.03
CA GLY A 155 10.95 -40.12 8.30
C GLY A 155 11.97 -39.89 9.40
N PHE A 156 11.57 -40.22 10.63
CA PHE A 156 12.38 -39.96 11.83
C PHE A 156 13.39 -41.07 12.10
N VAL A 157 14.55 -40.68 12.60
CA VAL A 157 15.57 -41.58 13.16
C VAL A 157 15.92 -41.08 14.55
N VAL A 158 15.75 -41.94 15.55
CA VAL A 158 16.10 -41.68 16.95
C VAL A 158 17.41 -42.40 17.26
N GLY A 159 18.43 -41.64 17.63
CA GLY A 159 19.75 -42.13 18.02
C GLY A 159 19.77 -42.75 19.41
N ALA A 160 20.86 -43.46 19.74
CA ALA A 160 21.07 -44.06 21.07
C ALA A 160 21.24 -43.02 22.19
N ASP A 161 21.52 -41.77 21.83
CA ASP A 161 21.60 -40.59 22.70
C ASP A 161 20.26 -39.84 22.80
N ASN A 162 19.16 -40.44 22.34
CA ASN A 162 17.81 -39.87 22.24
C ASN A 162 17.69 -38.67 21.27
N ALA A 163 18.71 -38.42 20.45
CA ALA A 163 18.65 -37.37 19.42
C ALA A 163 17.70 -37.79 18.30
N VAL A 164 16.74 -36.94 17.96
CA VAL A 164 15.84 -37.14 16.82
C VAL A 164 16.44 -36.46 15.60
N THR A 165 16.49 -37.14 14.46
CA THR A 165 16.95 -36.60 13.17
C THR A 165 16.01 -37.01 12.05
N LEU A 166 16.09 -36.32 10.91
CA LEU A 166 15.33 -36.68 9.71
C LEU A 166 16.22 -37.45 8.75
N LYS A 167 15.64 -38.46 8.09
CA LYS A 167 16.26 -39.19 6.99
C LYS A 167 15.33 -39.19 5.79
N LYS A 168 15.87 -38.99 4.59
CA LYS A 168 15.12 -39.12 3.33
C LYS A 168 15.56 -40.34 2.53
N GLU A 169 14.61 -40.99 1.86
CA GLU A 169 14.84 -42.21 1.06
C GLU A 169 13.79 -42.31 -0.07
N LEU A 170 14.09 -43.06 -1.13
CA LEU A 170 13.10 -43.41 -2.14
C LEU A 170 12.01 -44.30 -1.53
N ALA A 171 10.75 -44.00 -1.80
CA ALA A 171 9.60 -44.76 -1.30
C ALA A 171 9.70 -46.27 -1.64
N SER A 172 10.23 -46.59 -2.82
CA SER A 172 10.43 -47.98 -3.27
C SER A 172 11.54 -48.74 -2.52
N LYS A 173 12.35 -48.05 -1.73
CA LYS A 173 13.48 -48.61 -0.97
C LYS A 173 13.21 -48.66 0.54
N VAL A 174 12.06 -48.17 0.99
CA VAL A 174 11.67 -48.22 2.40
C VAL A 174 11.43 -49.68 2.80
N VAL A 175 12.25 -50.16 3.72
CA VAL A 175 12.16 -51.47 4.38
C VAL A 175 12.17 -51.29 5.90
N ASP A 176 11.81 -52.34 6.64
CA ASP A 176 11.88 -52.32 8.11
C ASP A 176 13.29 -51.89 8.58
N GLY A 177 13.34 -50.94 9.53
CA GLY A 177 14.58 -50.34 10.03
C GLY A 177 15.15 -49.21 9.17
N THR A 178 14.49 -48.81 8.08
CA THR A 178 14.88 -47.60 7.32
C THR A 178 14.74 -46.34 8.18
N PHE A 179 13.64 -46.27 8.94
CA PHE A 179 13.29 -45.24 9.91
C PHE A 179 13.05 -45.89 11.27
N THR A 180 13.12 -45.11 12.35
CA THR A 180 12.75 -45.57 13.68
C THR A 180 11.26 -45.90 13.74
N SER A 181 10.93 -47.01 14.39
CA SER A 181 9.55 -47.42 14.63
C SER A 181 8.99 -46.79 15.90
N PHE A 182 7.70 -46.53 15.90
CA PHE A 182 6.95 -45.99 17.02
C PHE A 182 5.71 -46.84 17.28
N SER A 183 5.17 -46.71 18.49
CA SER A 183 3.87 -47.21 18.89
C SER A 183 3.07 -46.09 19.54
N LEU A 184 1.79 -45.99 19.20
CA LEU A 184 0.88 -45.05 19.84
C LEU A 184 0.30 -45.72 21.08
N VAL A 185 0.43 -45.05 22.22
CA VAL A 185 0.02 -45.59 23.52
C VAL A 185 -0.90 -44.64 24.25
N GLU A 186 -1.75 -45.20 25.12
CA GLU A 186 -2.41 -44.41 26.14
C GLU A 186 -1.36 -43.86 27.12
N ALA A 187 -1.52 -42.59 27.48
CA ALA A 187 -0.64 -41.90 28.41
C ALA A 187 -0.83 -42.44 29.83
N ASP A 188 0.29 -42.68 30.51
CA ASP A 188 0.30 -43.03 31.93
C ASP A 188 -0.22 -41.89 32.81
N SER A 189 -0.65 -42.25 34.01
CA SER A 189 -0.99 -41.26 35.02
C SER A 189 0.24 -40.49 35.49
N VAL A 190 0.08 -39.18 35.73
CA VAL A 190 1.14 -38.31 36.23
C VAL A 190 0.67 -37.60 37.50
N THR A 191 1.53 -37.56 38.52
CA THR A 191 1.29 -36.71 39.70
C THR A 191 1.64 -35.27 39.35
N LEU A 192 0.70 -34.34 39.52
CA LEU A 192 0.89 -32.93 39.21
C LEU A 192 1.46 -32.17 40.42
N ASN A 193 2.47 -31.34 40.17
CA ASN A 193 2.96 -30.36 41.13
C ASN A 193 2.10 -29.08 41.11
N ALA A 194 2.34 -28.15 42.04
CA ALA A 194 1.57 -26.93 42.16
C ALA A 194 1.61 -26.07 40.88
N THR A 195 2.76 -26.00 40.21
CA THR A 195 2.94 -25.24 38.96
C THR A 195 2.01 -25.75 37.86
N GLN A 196 1.97 -27.07 37.66
CA GLN A 196 1.14 -27.68 36.63
C GLN A 196 -0.35 -27.63 36.95
N ILE A 197 -0.73 -27.69 38.23
CA ILE A 197 -2.12 -27.49 38.67
C ILE A 197 -2.55 -26.04 38.38
N ASN A 198 -1.78 -25.08 38.85
CA ASN A 198 -2.08 -23.65 38.75
C ASN A 198 -2.15 -23.14 37.32
N THR A 199 -1.29 -23.66 36.43
CA THR A 199 -1.29 -23.33 34.99
C THR A 199 -2.20 -24.23 34.17
N LYS A 200 -2.79 -25.28 34.78
CA LYS A 200 -3.48 -26.38 34.09
C LYS A 200 -2.66 -26.92 32.91
N LEU A 201 -1.40 -27.28 33.15
CA LEU A 201 -0.45 -27.72 32.12
C LEU A 201 -0.20 -26.66 31.03
N GLY A 202 -0.13 -25.38 31.42
CA GLY A 202 0.22 -24.27 30.52
C GLY A 202 -0.93 -23.58 29.77
N ILE A 203 -2.19 -24.03 29.94
CA ILE A 203 -3.35 -23.41 29.25
C ILE A 203 -3.82 -22.10 29.89
N GLN A 204 -3.44 -21.85 31.15
CA GLN A 204 -3.76 -20.62 31.88
C GLN A 204 -2.54 -20.06 32.63
N LYS A 205 -2.61 -18.78 33.03
CA LYS A 205 -1.62 -18.19 33.95
C LYS A 205 -1.69 -18.85 35.33
N ALA A 206 -0.55 -18.96 36.00
CA ALA A 206 -0.45 -19.62 37.30
C ALA A 206 -1.30 -18.95 38.40
N ASP A 207 -1.52 -17.64 38.32
CA ASP A 207 -2.29 -16.87 39.28
C ASP A 207 -3.78 -16.74 38.91
N ALA A 208 -4.22 -17.29 37.77
CA ALA A 208 -5.61 -17.20 37.30
C ALA A 208 -6.61 -17.87 38.25
N GLY A 209 -6.14 -18.79 39.10
CA GLY A 209 -6.98 -19.60 39.98
C GLY A 209 -7.57 -20.79 39.23
N VAL A 210 -7.66 -21.93 39.91
CA VAL A 210 -8.11 -23.19 39.32
C VAL A 210 -9.54 -23.45 39.74
N THR A 211 -10.38 -23.80 38.78
CA THR A 211 -11.71 -24.37 39.00
C THR A 211 -11.84 -25.63 38.15
N LEU A 212 -12.20 -26.73 38.81
CA LEU A 212 -12.34 -28.06 38.22
C LEU A 212 -13.82 -28.37 37.95
N LYS A 213 -14.09 -29.38 37.13
CA LYS A 213 -15.45 -29.82 36.85
C LYS A 213 -15.67 -31.22 37.40
N PHE A 214 -16.74 -31.37 38.18
CA PHE A 214 -17.15 -32.63 38.81
C PHE A 214 -18.43 -33.14 38.14
N THR A 215 -18.51 -34.46 37.90
CA THR A 215 -19.70 -35.12 37.35
C THR A 215 -19.93 -36.43 38.10
N PRO A 216 -20.94 -36.52 39.00
CA PRO A 216 -21.81 -35.44 39.49
C PRO A 216 -21.11 -34.50 40.49
N ASP A 217 -21.58 -33.25 40.59
CA ASP A 217 -21.10 -32.27 41.58
C ASP A 217 -22.05 -32.12 42.80
N ALA A 218 -21.63 -31.35 43.81
CA ALA A 218 -22.43 -30.92 44.95
C ALA A 218 -23.73 -30.25 44.48
N ASN A 219 -24.85 -30.63 45.11
CA ASN A 219 -26.18 -30.23 44.65
C ASN A 219 -27.13 -30.05 45.82
N LYS A 220 -27.95 -28.98 45.78
CA LYS A 220 -28.97 -28.65 46.80
C LYS A 220 -28.46 -28.68 48.25
N THR A 221 -27.23 -28.21 48.47
CA THR A 221 -26.59 -28.07 49.79
C THR A 221 -26.02 -26.66 49.94
N SER A 222 -25.85 -26.19 51.18
CA SER A 222 -25.12 -24.95 51.47
C SER A 222 -23.61 -25.15 51.54
N LEU A 223 -23.14 -26.40 51.60
CA LEU A 223 -21.72 -26.74 51.58
C LEU A 223 -21.21 -26.68 50.14
N LYS A 224 -20.35 -25.72 49.86
CA LYS A 224 -19.77 -25.55 48.53
C LYS A 224 -18.70 -26.60 48.26
N ASN A 225 -18.56 -27.01 47.00
CA ASN A 225 -17.41 -27.76 46.55
C ASN A 225 -16.19 -26.82 46.46
N PRO A 226 -15.12 -27.03 47.26
CA PRO A 226 -13.96 -26.15 47.27
C PRO A 226 -13.16 -26.19 45.95
N PHE A 227 -13.38 -27.20 45.10
CA PHE A 227 -12.65 -27.40 43.85
C PHE A 227 -13.40 -26.95 42.60
N SER A 228 -14.74 -26.93 42.61
CA SER A 228 -15.56 -26.62 41.42
C SER A 228 -16.48 -25.39 41.57
N GLN A 229 -16.80 -24.99 42.81
CA GLN A 229 -17.66 -23.84 43.10
C GLN A 229 -16.88 -22.67 43.70
N GLU A 230 -15.59 -22.87 44.00
CA GLU A 230 -14.63 -21.87 44.42
C GLU A 230 -13.35 -22.00 43.56
N SER A 231 -12.61 -20.90 43.41
CA SER A 231 -11.31 -20.93 42.72
C SER A 231 -10.19 -21.05 43.75
N PHE A 232 -9.19 -21.87 43.45
CA PHE A 232 -8.08 -22.15 44.36
C PHE A 232 -6.71 -21.96 43.72
N LEU A 233 -5.68 -21.87 44.55
CA LEU A 233 -4.27 -21.95 44.16
C LEU A 233 -3.61 -23.13 44.90
N ALA A 234 -2.69 -23.80 44.23
CA ALA A 234 -1.88 -24.86 44.79
C ALA A 234 -0.50 -24.34 45.20
N ALA A 235 0.08 -24.91 46.26
CA ALA A 235 1.46 -24.71 46.68
C ALA A 235 2.11 -26.07 46.97
N ASP A 236 3.37 -26.26 46.58
CA ASP A 236 4.05 -27.55 46.74
C ASP A 236 4.19 -27.94 48.22
N ALA A 237 4.02 -29.23 48.49
CA ALA A 237 4.33 -29.88 49.74
C ALA A 237 5.38 -31.00 49.50
N GLU A 238 5.76 -31.72 50.56
CA GLU A 238 6.68 -32.85 50.43
C GLU A 238 6.02 -34.04 49.69
N ASP A 239 6.85 -34.91 49.12
CA ASP A 239 6.44 -36.19 48.50
C ASP A 239 5.40 -36.07 47.36
N GLY A 240 5.40 -34.95 46.62
CA GLY A 240 4.50 -34.75 45.47
C GLY A 240 3.07 -34.35 45.83
N PHE A 241 2.80 -34.07 47.11
CA PHE A 241 1.54 -33.48 47.57
C PHE A 241 1.54 -31.96 47.36
N VAL A 242 0.35 -31.37 47.40
CA VAL A 242 0.15 -29.92 47.35
C VAL A 242 -0.81 -29.46 48.44
N TYR A 243 -0.59 -28.24 48.92
CA TYR A 243 -1.55 -27.49 49.71
C TYR A 243 -2.47 -26.70 48.79
N ILE A 244 -3.70 -26.44 49.25
CA ILE A 244 -4.71 -25.69 48.49
C ILE A 244 -5.15 -24.47 49.30
N THR A 245 -5.10 -23.28 48.69
CA THR A 245 -5.65 -22.05 49.28
C THR A 245 -6.79 -21.50 48.41
N ARG A 246 -7.79 -20.92 49.05
CA ARG A 246 -8.88 -20.27 48.32
C ARG A 246 -8.43 -18.92 47.78
N LYS A 247 -8.55 -18.71 46.48
CA LYS A 247 -8.07 -17.49 45.81
C LYS A 247 -8.74 -16.20 46.30
N ALA A 248 -9.95 -16.27 46.86
CA ALA A 248 -10.70 -15.09 47.26
C ALA A 248 -10.14 -14.39 48.53
N ASP A 249 -9.52 -15.16 49.43
CA ASP A 249 -9.12 -14.71 50.76
C ASP A 249 -7.90 -15.46 51.34
N ASP A 250 -7.18 -16.23 50.51
CA ASP A 250 -5.95 -16.97 50.82
C ASP A 250 -6.05 -18.02 51.95
N LYS A 251 -7.26 -18.36 52.38
CA LYS A 251 -7.50 -19.35 53.43
C LYS A 251 -7.14 -20.77 53.00
N ALA A 252 -6.47 -21.52 53.88
CA ALA A 252 -5.98 -22.87 53.58
C ALA A 252 -7.07 -23.93 53.76
N LEU A 253 -7.26 -24.76 52.74
CA LEU A 253 -8.25 -25.83 52.71
C LEU A 253 -7.73 -27.06 53.46
N PHE A 254 -8.58 -27.65 54.32
CA PHE A 254 -8.33 -28.94 54.94
C PHE A 254 -9.63 -29.75 55.09
N VAL A 255 -9.49 -31.05 55.34
CA VAL A 255 -10.62 -31.92 55.69
C VAL A 255 -10.85 -31.86 57.20
N ASP A 256 -12.05 -31.48 57.62
CA ASP A 256 -12.44 -31.44 59.02
C ASP A 256 -12.53 -32.85 59.61
N THR A 257 -12.29 -32.97 60.92
CA THR A 257 -12.47 -34.23 61.67
C THR A 257 -13.94 -34.48 61.99
N ALA A 258 -14.77 -33.43 61.98
CA ALA A 258 -16.19 -33.49 62.25
C ALA A 258 -17.01 -34.02 61.05
N PHE A 259 -18.06 -34.78 61.35
CA PHE A 259 -18.99 -35.29 60.34
C PHE A 259 -20.06 -34.25 59.95
N ILE A 260 -20.39 -34.20 58.65
CA ILE A 260 -21.46 -33.35 58.08
C ILE A 260 -22.84 -33.76 58.63
N ASN A 261 -23.03 -35.04 58.94
CA ASN A 261 -24.32 -35.62 59.30
C ASN A 261 -24.24 -36.45 60.58
N THR A 262 -25.37 -36.56 61.29
CA THR A 262 -25.47 -37.24 62.60
C THR A 262 -26.13 -38.62 62.54
N THR A 263 -26.72 -38.98 61.40
CA THR A 263 -27.38 -40.28 61.15
C THR A 263 -27.09 -40.78 59.74
N GLY A 264 -27.05 -42.10 59.54
CA GLY A 264 -26.75 -42.72 58.24
C GLY A 264 -25.25 -42.97 58.03
N SER A 265 -24.81 -43.09 56.79
CA SER A 265 -23.37 -43.13 56.44
C SER A 265 -22.74 -41.76 56.76
N MET A 266 -21.65 -41.73 57.52
CA MET A 266 -21.03 -40.49 57.98
C MET A 266 -20.08 -39.93 56.92
N PHE A 267 -20.14 -38.62 56.67
CA PHE A 267 -19.32 -37.91 55.67
C PHE A 267 -18.51 -36.80 56.32
N LEU A 268 -17.26 -36.59 55.89
CA LEU A 268 -16.37 -35.55 56.42
C LEU A 268 -16.56 -34.23 55.65
N ALA A 269 -16.44 -33.10 56.36
CA ALA A 269 -16.55 -31.78 55.77
C ALA A 269 -15.21 -31.27 55.25
N PHE A 270 -15.26 -30.36 54.27
CA PHE A 270 -14.14 -29.48 53.94
C PHE A 270 -14.30 -28.17 54.69
N ASN A 271 -13.21 -27.64 55.24
CA ASN A 271 -13.18 -26.42 56.01
C ASN A 271 -11.89 -25.63 55.74
N TYR A 272 -11.77 -24.43 56.32
CA TYR A 272 -10.68 -23.51 56.04
C TYR A 272 -10.02 -23.00 57.32
N MET A 273 -8.68 -23.01 57.36
CA MET A 273 -7.88 -22.26 58.34
C MET A 273 -7.62 -20.84 57.84
N GLU A 274 -7.19 -19.94 58.72
CA GLU A 274 -7.03 -18.53 58.35
C GLU A 274 -5.93 -18.35 57.30
N ASP A 275 -4.87 -19.14 57.38
CA ASP A 275 -3.78 -19.16 56.41
C ASP A 275 -3.07 -20.52 56.37
N LEU A 276 -2.12 -20.64 55.44
CA LEU A 276 -1.37 -21.88 55.21
C LEU A 276 -0.34 -22.19 56.30
N ASP A 277 0.19 -21.18 56.98
CA ASP A 277 1.17 -21.37 58.04
C ASP A 277 0.50 -21.96 59.29
N GLU A 278 -0.72 -21.49 59.61
CA GLU A 278 -1.56 -22.06 60.68
C GLU A 278 -1.85 -23.55 60.44
N LEU A 279 -2.16 -23.94 59.20
CA LEU A 279 -2.40 -25.34 58.83
C LEU A 279 -1.16 -26.22 59.01
N LYS A 280 0.01 -25.73 58.58
CA LYS A 280 1.29 -26.44 58.69
C LYS A 280 1.74 -26.63 60.14
N ASP A 281 1.45 -25.67 61.01
CA ASP A 281 1.78 -25.75 62.45
C ASP A 281 0.76 -26.59 63.26
N SER A 282 -0.31 -27.08 62.62
CA SER A 282 -1.39 -27.82 63.28
C SER A 282 -1.25 -29.34 63.19
N ASP A 283 -1.94 -30.06 64.09
CA ASP A 283 -2.09 -31.53 64.01
C ASP A 283 -2.90 -31.98 62.76
N LEU A 284 -3.44 -31.03 61.99
CA LEU A 284 -4.23 -31.26 60.77
C LEU A 284 -3.42 -30.99 59.48
N GLU A 285 -2.10 -30.79 59.55
CA GLU A 285 -1.24 -30.58 58.38
C GLU A 285 -1.53 -31.60 57.26
N GLY A 286 -1.56 -32.89 57.61
CA GLY A 286 -1.83 -33.99 56.68
C GLY A 286 -3.27 -34.01 56.12
N HIS A 287 -4.23 -33.33 56.77
CA HIS A 287 -5.61 -33.19 56.28
C HIS A 287 -5.74 -32.11 55.18
N GLY A 288 -4.73 -31.25 55.02
CA GLY A 288 -4.68 -30.23 53.98
C GLY A 288 -3.62 -30.48 52.89
N GLN A 289 -2.96 -31.65 52.92
CA GLN A 289 -2.07 -32.11 51.85
C GLN A 289 -2.85 -33.01 50.88
N PHE A 290 -2.87 -32.59 49.61
CA PHE A 290 -3.63 -33.25 48.54
C PHE A 290 -2.71 -33.82 47.48
N LEU A 291 -2.97 -35.04 47.03
CA LEU A 291 -2.31 -35.66 45.89
C LEU A 291 -3.19 -35.49 44.65
N PHE A 292 -2.66 -34.91 43.58
CA PHE A 292 -3.35 -34.72 42.31
C PHE A 292 -2.75 -35.64 41.25
N THR A 293 -3.48 -36.69 40.89
CA THR A 293 -3.05 -37.64 39.86
C THR A 293 -3.90 -37.46 38.60
N TYR A 294 -3.25 -37.06 37.51
CA TYR A 294 -3.87 -36.76 36.23
C TYR A 294 -3.68 -37.88 35.22
N PHE A 295 -4.75 -38.21 34.49
CA PHE A 295 -4.82 -39.27 33.48
C PHE A 295 -5.10 -38.62 32.12
N PRO A 296 -4.06 -38.31 31.32
CA PRO A 296 -4.20 -37.44 30.15
C PRO A 296 -5.11 -37.98 29.06
N THR A 297 -5.08 -39.29 28.80
CA THR A 297 -5.86 -39.93 27.72
C THR A 297 -7.36 -39.62 27.82
N ASN A 298 -7.88 -39.55 29.05
CA ASN A 298 -9.31 -39.38 29.33
C ASN A 298 -9.65 -38.01 29.95
N ASP A 299 -8.69 -37.10 30.10
CA ASP A 299 -8.79 -35.88 30.92
C ASP A 299 -9.42 -36.15 32.30
N SER A 300 -8.97 -37.21 32.98
CA SER A 300 -9.47 -37.58 34.30
C SER A 300 -8.47 -37.17 35.37
N LEU A 301 -8.97 -36.62 36.47
CA LEU A 301 -8.20 -36.29 37.66
C LEU A 301 -8.68 -37.15 38.83
N VAL A 302 -7.74 -37.55 39.67
CA VAL A 302 -7.97 -38.17 40.98
C VAL A 302 -7.34 -37.25 42.01
N ILE A 303 -8.09 -36.96 43.07
CA ILE A 303 -7.60 -36.15 44.19
C ILE A 303 -7.74 -37.00 45.46
N GLN A 304 -6.66 -37.14 46.20
CA GLN A 304 -6.63 -37.84 47.49
C GLN A 304 -6.04 -36.96 48.59
N VAL A 305 -6.36 -37.25 49.85
CA VAL A 305 -5.84 -36.52 51.01
C VAL A 305 -4.81 -37.35 51.75
N LYS A 306 -3.66 -36.76 52.09
CA LYS A 306 -2.51 -37.47 52.65
C LYS A 306 -2.86 -38.24 53.91
N SER A 307 -3.57 -37.63 54.85
CA SER A 307 -3.93 -38.27 56.11
C SER A 307 -5.31 -37.85 56.59
N ILE A 308 -6.09 -38.81 57.10
CA ILE A 308 -7.44 -38.57 57.63
C ILE A 308 -7.60 -39.21 59.00
N ILE A 309 -7.99 -38.39 59.97
CA ILE A 309 -8.41 -38.76 61.32
C ILE A 309 -9.91 -38.49 61.45
N LYS A 310 -10.66 -39.49 61.91
CA LYS A 310 -12.11 -39.39 62.12
C LYS A 310 -12.43 -39.26 63.60
N GLU A 311 -13.33 -38.34 63.96
CA GLU A 311 -13.85 -38.25 65.33
C GLU A 311 -14.51 -39.58 65.75
N PRO A 312 -14.20 -40.13 66.95
CA PRO A 312 -14.74 -41.41 67.36
C PRO A 312 -16.26 -41.36 67.59
N THR A 313 -16.99 -42.34 67.06
CA THR A 313 -18.42 -42.54 67.37
C THR A 313 -18.59 -42.75 68.88
N ALA A 314 -19.44 -41.95 69.53
CA ALA A 314 -19.57 -41.79 70.98
C ALA A 314 -19.24 -43.04 71.84
N GLY A 315 -18.17 -42.94 72.65
CA GLY A 315 -17.96 -43.83 73.81
C GLY A 315 -16.57 -44.44 74.03
N SER A 316 -15.58 -44.22 73.16
CA SER A 316 -14.22 -44.78 73.32
C SER A 316 -13.15 -43.82 72.82
N TRP A 317 -12.32 -43.30 73.73
CA TRP A 317 -11.11 -42.50 73.44
C TRP A 317 -9.92 -43.37 73.03
N ALA A 318 -10.16 -44.54 72.40
CA ALA A 318 -9.10 -45.19 71.65
C ALA A 318 -8.85 -44.34 70.42
N ALA A 319 -7.64 -43.78 70.29
CA ALA A 319 -7.25 -42.96 69.14
C ALA A 319 -7.62 -43.70 67.84
N THR A 320 -8.51 -43.12 67.04
CA THR A 320 -8.78 -43.62 65.69
C THR A 320 -7.45 -43.53 64.93
N ALA A 321 -6.90 -44.66 64.48
CA ALA A 321 -5.67 -44.64 63.70
C ALA A 321 -5.92 -43.82 62.42
N ALA A 322 -5.01 -42.89 62.12
CA ALA A 322 -5.08 -42.12 60.89
C ALA A 322 -4.97 -43.07 59.68
N THR A 323 -5.76 -42.85 58.64
CA THR A 323 -5.55 -43.47 57.33
C THR A 323 -4.68 -42.53 56.51
N SER A 324 -3.46 -42.95 56.19
CA SER A 324 -2.51 -42.13 55.43
C SER A 324 -2.11 -42.82 54.13
N ILE A 325 -1.92 -42.03 53.08
CA ILE A 325 -1.45 -42.49 51.76
C ILE A 325 -0.04 -41.98 51.49
N THR A 326 0.73 -42.72 50.70
CA THR A 326 2.04 -42.29 50.19
C THR A 326 2.01 -41.95 48.70
N ASP A 327 1.11 -42.59 47.95
CA ASP A 327 0.92 -42.38 46.52
C ASP A 327 -0.52 -42.74 46.11
N ASN A 328 -0.78 -42.78 44.80
CA ASN A 328 -2.10 -43.07 44.24
C ASN A 328 -2.44 -44.57 44.18
N ASP A 329 -1.51 -45.48 44.51
CA ASP A 329 -1.79 -46.91 44.61
C ASP A 329 -2.54 -47.27 45.90
N ASP A 330 -2.57 -46.36 46.88
CA ASP A 330 -3.38 -46.51 48.08
C ASP A 330 -4.87 -46.27 47.77
N ASP A 331 -5.69 -47.32 47.81
CA ASP A 331 -7.11 -47.30 47.43
C ASP A 331 -8.06 -46.64 48.47
N PHE A 332 -7.69 -45.50 49.08
CA PHE A 332 -8.53 -44.77 50.03
C PHE A 332 -8.24 -43.24 50.08
N ASN A 333 -8.96 -42.50 50.93
CA ASN A 333 -8.89 -41.04 51.07
C ASN A 333 -9.23 -40.22 49.80
N TYR A 334 -10.08 -40.74 48.92
CA TYR A 334 -10.49 -40.04 47.70
C TYR A 334 -11.43 -38.87 47.98
N VAL A 335 -11.17 -37.72 47.36
CA VAL A 335 -12.18 -36.66 47.21
C VAL A 335 -13.27 -37.17 46.27
N THR A 336 -14.50 -37.22 46.78
CA THR A 336 -15.64 -37.81 46.07
C THR A 336 -16.93 -37.06 46.35
N VAL A 337 -17.98 -37.33 45.58
CA VAL A 337 -19.31 -36.74 45.78
C VAL A 337 -20.27 -37.84 46.21
N GLN A 338 -20.96 -37.61 47.32
CA GLN A 338 -21.87 -38.58 47.94
C GLN A 338 -23.28 -38.02 48.06
N ASP A 339 -24.28 -38.90 47.91
CA ASP A 339 -25.68 -38.56 48.14
C ASP A 339 -25.96 -38.53 49.66
N LEU A 340 -26.05 -37.33 50.24
CA LEU A 340 -26.50 -37.14 51.62
C LEU A 340 -27.98 -37.53 51.77
N VAL A 341 -28.81 -37.14 50.78
CA VAL A 341 -30.22 -37.58 50.66
C VAL A 341 -30.49 -37.97 49.21
N LYS A 342 -30.44 -39.29 48.94
CA LYS A 342 -30.54 -39.86 47.59
C LYS A 342 -31.85 -39.51 46.86
N ALA A 343 -32.98 -39.51 47.56
CA ALA A 343 -34.29 -39.21 46.96
C ALA A 343 -34.39 -37.78 46.42
N ASP A 344 -33.77 -36.83 47.13
CA ASP A 344 -33.81 -35.40 46.80
C ASP A 344 -32.60 -34.95 45.96
N GLN A 345 -31.65 -35.86 45.71
CA GLN A 345 -30.36 -35.61 45.07
C GLN A 345 -29.56 -34.52 45.80
N ILE A 346 -29.66 -34.48 47.14
CA ILE A 346 -28.81 -33.62 47.97
C ILE A 346 -27.44 -34.28 48.03
N ARG A 347 -26.43 -33.62 47.45
CA ARG A 347 -25.08 -34.15 47.29
C ARG A 347 -24.06 -33.26 47.96
N VAL A 348 -23.09 -33.86 48.63
CA VAL A 348 -21.98 -33.18 49.29
C VAL A 348 -20.65 -33.76 48.79
N VAL A 349 -19.62 -32.92 48.77
CA VAL A 349 -18.25 -33.35 48.51
C VAL A 349 -17.64 -33.77 49.85
N THR A 350 -17.02 -34.94 49.87
CA THR A 350 -16.51 -35.60 51.09
C THR A 350 -15.30 -36.46 50.72
N ILE A 351 -14.66 -37.03 51.74
CA ILE A 351 -13.67 -38.09 51.57
C ILE A 351 -14.33 -39.47 51.62
N GLY A 352 -13.93 -40.37 50.73
CA GLY A 352 -14.43 -41.74 50.64
C GLY A 352 -13.33 -42.76 50.36
N GLU A 353 -13.68 -44.05 50.54
CA GLU A 353 -12.81 -45.19 50.18
C GLU A 353 -12.80 -45.47 48.68
N LYS A 354 -13.69 -44.83 47.92
CA LYS A 354 -13.79 -44.99 46.46
C LYS A 354 -14.09 -43.66 45.78
N LYS A 355 -13.53 -43.49 44.59
CA LYS A 355 -13.94 -42.44 43.64
C LYS A 355 -15.33 -42.77 43.08
N GLU A 356 -16.29 -41.88 43.29
CA GLU A 356 -17.67 -41.98 42.78
C GLU A 356 -18.11 -40.77 41.94
N THR A 357 -17.16 -39.86 41.66
CA THR A 357 -17.34 -38.70 40.78
C THR A 357 -16.20 -38.64 39.78
N ASP A 358 -16.52 -38.24 38.55
CA ASP A 358 -15.52 -37.87 37.56
C ASP A 358 -15.08 -36.43 37.83
N ILE A 359 -13.77 -36.22 37.92
CA ILE A 359 -13.14 -34.91 38.07
C ILE A 359 -12.32 -34.71 36.81
N VAL A 360 -12.46 -33.57 36.16
CA VAL A 360 -11.70 -33.25 34.95
C VAL A 360 -10.87 -31.99 35.16
N LEU A 361 -9.63 -31.99 34.66
CA LEU A 361 -8.72 -30.83 34.72
C LEU A 361 -9.16 -29.77 33.70
N GLY A 362 -9.66 -30.22 32.54
CA GLY A 362 -10.01 -29.38 31.41
C GLY A 362 -8.86 -29.25 30.41
N PHE A 363 -7.86 -30.14 30.45
CA PHE A 363 -6.80 -30.21 29.46
C PHE A 363 -7.23 -31.14 28.31
N THR A 364 -8.39 -30.84 27.69
CA THR A 364 -9.07 -31.75 26.72
C THR A 364 -8.77 -31.46 25.25
N SER A 365 -8.81 -32.53 24.44
CA SER A 365 -8.99 -32.60 22.97
C SER A 365 -8.04 -31.82 22.04
N CYS A 366 -8.08 -32.14 20.74
CA CYS A 366 -7.29 -31.49 19.69
C CYS A 366 -7.80 -30.09 19.28
N LYS A 367 -8.79 -29.54 19.99
CA LYS A 367 -9.30 -28.17 19.82
C LYS A 367 -9.34 -27.48 21.18
N GLU A 368 -9.14 -26.16 21.16
CA GLU A 368 -9.08 -25.32 22.35
C GLU A 368 -10.30 -25.49 23.24
N SER A 369 -10.06 -25.94 24.46
CA SER A 369 -10.97 -25.83 25.59
C SER A 369 -10.73 -24.49 26.30
N ASP A 370 -11.80 -23.71 26.47
CA ASP A 370 -11.98 -22.62 27.44
C ASP A 370 -10.71 -21.83 27.82
N THR A 371 -10.13 -21.11 26.85
CA THR A 371 -9.09 -20.11 27.10
C THR A 371 -9.60 -18.70 26.76
N ASP A 372 -9.13 -17.69 27.51
CA ASP A 372 -9.34 -16.28 27.21
C ASP A 372 -8.24 -15.71 26.29
N ARG A 373 -7.23 -16.52 25.95
CA ARG A 373 -6.19 -16.16 24.98
C ARG A 373 -6.83 -15.90 23.62
N VAL A 374 -6.31 -14.90 22.92
CA VAL A 374 -6.65 -14.59 21.54
C VAL A 374 -5.41 -14.13 20.80
N SER A 375 -5.41 -14.31 19.49
CA SER A 375 -4.37 -13.83 18.59
C SER A 375 -4.84 -12.65 17.76
N LEU A 376 -3.88 -11.97 17.14
CA LEU A 376 -4.12 -10.97 16.11
C LEU A 376 -3.66 -11.54 14.77
N GLU A 377 -4.44 -11.27 13.72
CA GLU A 377 -4.01 -11.60 12.35
C GLU A 377 -2.72 -10.87 11.98
N ASP A 378 -1.91 -11.45 11.09
CA ASP A 378 -0.71 -10.77 10.61
C ASP A 378 -1.07 -9.43 9.95
N GLY A 379 -0.34 -8.36 10.28
CA GLY A 379 -0.63 -7.03 9.73
C GLY A 379 0.06 -5.89 10.47
N VAL A 380 -0.37 -4.66 10.15
CA VAL A 380 0.10 -3.44 10.82
C VAL A 380 -1.06 -2.84 11.62
N TYR A 381 -0.82 -2.39 12.84
CA TYR A 381 -1.85 -2.00 13.79
C TYR A 381 -1.52 -0.70 14.52
N PHE A 382 -2.57 -0.01 14.96
CA PHE A 382 -2.52 0.96 16.06
C PHE A 382 -2.90 0.27 17.37
N ILE A 383 -2.22 0.62 18.46
CA ILE A 383 -2.54 0.14 19.82
C ILE A 383 -2.93 1.36 20.66
N GLN A 384 -4.13 1.35 21.25
CA GLN A 384 -4.66 2.45 22.04
C GLN A 384 -5.15 1.98 23.42
N SER A 385 -5.01 2.85 24.41
CA SER A 385 -5.63 2.70 25.72
C SER A 385 -7.15 2.84 25.59
N ALA A 386 -7.89 1.87 26.10
CA ALA A 386 -9.35 1.88 26.02
C ALA A 386 -10.00 2.91 26.95
N THR A 387 -9.27 3.42 27.95
CA THR A 387 -9.78 4.40 28.92
C THR A 387 -9.56 5.84 28.46
N ASN A 388 -8.39 6.17 27.88
CA ASN A 388 -8.03 7.56 27.56
C ASN A 388 -7.73 7.81 26.07
N ASN A 389 -7.86 6.79 25.21
CA ASN A 389 -7.62 6.86 23.76
C ASN A 389 -6.20 7.29 23.35
N LYS A 390 -5.23 7.28 24.27
CA LYS A 390 -3.82 7.52 23.94
C LYS A 390 -3.26 6.35 23.14
N TYR A 391 -2.35 6.65 22.22
CA TYR A 391 -1.66 5.68 21.38
C TYR A 391 -0.39 5.19 22.07
N TYR A 392 -0.10 3.90 21.96
CA TYR A 392 1.18 3.33 22.35
C TYR A 392 2.17 3.57 21.20
N ALA A 393 3.16 4.45 21.39
CA ALA A 393 4.03 4.91 20.31
C ALA A 393 5.35 5.47 20.85
N SER A 394 6.32 5.73 19.95
CA SER A 394 7.55 6.46 20.27
C SER A 394 7.59 7.80 19.51
N PRO A 395 7.05 8.89 20.08
CA PRO A 395 6.94 10.17 19.38
C PRO A 395 8.33 10.79 19.14
N ILE A 396 8.41 11.87 18.34
CA ILE A 396 9.68 12.50 17.94
C ILE A 396 10.59 12.87 19.12
N HIS A 397 10.03 13.21 20.28
CA HIS A 397 10.81 13.58 21.46
C HIS A 397 11.30 12.38 22.31
N ILE A 398 10.96 11.15 21.91
CA ILE A 398 11.51 9.91 22.49
C ILE A 398 12.40 9.20 21.48
N ASP A 399 12.07 9.31 20.19
CA ASP A 399 12.88 8.87 19.05
C ASP A 399 13.44 7.44 19.15
N GLY A 400 12.59 6.49 19.54
CA GLY A 400 12.93 5.08 19.59
C GLY A 400 13.69 4.64 20.84
N GLU A 401 13.93 5.52 21.81
CA GLU A 401 14.53 5.15 23.11
C GLU A 401 13.59 4.22 23.90
N THR A 402 12.31 4.58 23.95
CA THR A 402 11.23 3.80 24.56
C THR A 402 9.88 4.09 23.87
N GLU A 403 8.88 3.29 24.17
CA GLU A 403 7.46 3.58 23.94
C GLU A 403 6.80 4.35 25.11
N GLU A 404 5.74 5.09 24.81
CA GLU A 404 4.87 5.69 25.83
C GLU A 404 3.42 5.86 25.34
N TRP A 405 2.53 6.23 26.26
CA TRP A 405 1.14 6.55 25.97
C TRP A 405 1.00 8.02 25.52
N VAL A 406 0.87 8.23 24.21
CA VAL A 406 0.87 9.55 23.58
C VAL A 406 -0.55 10.03 23.26
N SER A 407 -0.83 11.30 23.55
CA SER A 407 -2.09 11.94 23.14
C SER A 407 -1.95 12.49 21.72
N VAL A 408 -3.00 12.34 20.92
CA VAL A 408 -3.03 12.78 19.51
C VAL A 408 -4.27 13.62 19.30
N ASP A 409 -4.12 14.81 18.71
CA ASP A 409 -5.26 15.58 18.21
C ASP A 409 -5.52 15.20 16.75
N ALA A 410 -6.61 14.47 16.49
CA ALA A 410 -6.95 13.97 15.16
C ALA A 410 -7.26 15.08 14.13
N ASN A 411 -7.49 16.33 14.57
CA ASN A 411 -7.69 17.47 13.65
C ASN A 411 -6.36 18.08 13.19
N GLU A 412 -5.27 17.81 13.90
CA GLU A 412 -3.96 18.43 13.68
C GLU A 412 -2.87 17.40 13.39
N GLN A 413 -3.17 16.12 13.55
CA GLN A 413 -2.24 15.00 13.39
C GLN A 413 -2.94 13.81 12.76
N ASN A 414 -2.23 13.14 11.85
CA ASN A 414 -2.70 11.93 11.20
C ASN A 414 -1.74 10.77 11.45
N VAL A 415 -2.10 9.90 12.40
CA VAL A 415 -1.27 8.74 12.79
C VAL A 415 -1.08 7.71 11.66
N ASN A 416 -1.93 7.74 10.61
CA ASN A 416 -1.70 6.90 9.42
C ASN A 416 -0.41 7.28 8.68
N HIS A 417 0.03 8.53 8.79
CA HIS A 417 1.26 9.00 8.16
C HIS A 417 2.48 8.89 9.09
N MET A 418 2.32 8.41 10.33
CA MET A 418 3.36 8.41 11.36
C MET A 418 3.74 6.97 11.73
N PRO A 419 4.79 6.38 11.11
CA PRO A 419 5.14 4.98 11.33
C PRO A 419 5.55 4.67 12.78
N ALA A 420 6.03 5.64 13.55
CA ALA A 420 6.27 5.51 14.99
C ALA A 420 5.04 5.12 15.83
N TYR A 421 3.83 5.28 15.30
CA TYR A 421 2.56 4.89 15.94
C TYR A 421 2.03 3.54 15.43
N GLN A 422 2.73 2.93 14.48
CA GLN A 422 2.32 1.72 13.79
C GLN A 422 3.15 0.54 14.26
N TRP A 423 2.49 -0.58 14.50
CA TRP A 423 3.12 -1.79 14.99
C TRP A 423 2.90 -2.94 13.99
N VAL A 424 3.99 -3.53 13.52
CA VAL A 424 3.96 -4.75 12.71
C VAL A 424 3.74 -5.92 13.66
N VAL A 425 2.71 -6.72 13.37
CA VAL A 425 2.26 -7.84 14.21
C VAL A 425 2.30 -9.12 13.37
N LEU A 426 2.99 -10.14 13.88
CA LEU A 426 3.11 -11.46 13.26
C LEU A 426 2.84 -12.56 14.29
N LYS A 427 1.96 -13.51 13.98
CA LYS A 427 1.78 -14.73 14.80
C LYS A 427 3.08 -15.51 14.93
N THR A 428 3.39 -15.98 16.13
CA THR A 428 4.49 -16.91 16.37
C THR A 428 4.11 -18.35 16.03
N LYS A 429 2.81 -18.70 16.14
CA LYS A 429 2.24 -20.01 15.80
C LYS A 429 1.24 -19.85 14.65
N THR A 430 1.61 -20.35 13.48
CA THR A 430 0.83 -20.18 12.24
C THR A 430 -0.09 -21.35 11.92
N SER A 431 0.06 -22.48 12.62
CA SER A 431 -0.78 -23.66 12.38
C SER A 431 -2.26 -23.38 12.67
N GLU A 432 -3.15 -23.94 11.86
CA GLU A 432 -4.60 -23.71 11.97
C GLU A 432 -5.18 -24.07 13.35
N TYR A 433 -4.54 -25.03 14.04
CA TYR A 433 -4.94 -25.51 15.36
C TYR A 433 -4.77 -24.48 16.48
N PHE A 434 -3.82 -23.54 16.34
CA PHE A 434 -3.46 -22.59 17.40
C PHE A 434 -3.34 -21.15 16.92
N SER A 435 -3.55 -20.91 15.62
CA SER A 435 -3.50 -19.56 15.06
C SER A 435 -4.51 -18.59 15.70
N ALA A 436 -5.59 -19.09 16.30
CA ALA A 436 -6.60 -18.29 16.97
C ALA A 436 -6.14 -17.76 18.35
N THR A 437 -5.19 -18.43 19.01
CA THR A 437 -4.66 -18.06 20.34
C THR A 437 -3.17 -17.81 20.36
N SER A 438 -2.50 -17.96 19.22
CA SER A 438 -1.08 -17.70 19.05
C SER A 438 -0.65 -16.39 19.72
N PRO A 439 0.44 -16.39 20.50
CA PRO A 439 1.18 -15.18 20.78
C PRO A 439 1.59 -14.49 19.47
N VAL A 440 1.91 -13.20 19.55
CA VAL A 440 2.34 -12.43 18.39
C VAL A 440 3.61 -11.67 18.70
N ASP A 441 4.53 -11.65 17.73
CA ASP A 441 5.65 -10.72 17.71
C ASP A 441 5.14 -9.36 17.24
N VAL A 442 5.40 -8.35 18.05
CA VAL A 442 4.98 -6.97 17.82
C VAL A 442 6.23 -6.12 17.75
N THR A 443 6.39 -5.35 16.67
CA THR A 443 7.56 -4.48 16.48
C THR A 443 7.13 -3.14 15.92
N ASN A 444 7.69 -2.04 16.43
CA ASN A 444 7.38 -0.71 15.92
C ASN A 444 7.87 -0.56 14.47
N ARG A 445 7.03 0.05 13.61
CA ARG A 445 7.32 0.16 12.17
C ARG A 445 8.49 1.12 11.89
N GLU A 446 8.68 2.17 12.71
CA GLU A 446 9.80 3.11 12.59
C GLU A 446 11.04 2.69 13.38
N TYR A 447 10.87 2.05 14.54
CA TYR A 447 11.96 1.73 15.47
C TYR A 447 12.01 0.23 15.77
N ALA A 448 12.76 -0.53 14.96
CA ALA A 448 12.82 -2.00 15.06
C ALA A 448 13.35 -2.52 16.41
N SER A 449 14.09 -1.70 17.16
CA SER A 449 14.54 -2.02 18.52
C SER A 449 13.40 -2.12 19.53
N LEU A 450 12.27 -1.45 19.27
CA LEU A 450 11.06 -1.54 20.09
C LEU A 450 10.24 -2.74 19.62
N ASN A 451 10.47 -3.89 20.25
CA ASN A 451 9.80 -5.14 19.93
C ASN A 451 9.54 -5.98 21.19
N GLY A 452 8.59 -6.90 21.07
CA GLY A 452 8.30 -7.91 22.09
C GLY A 452 7.33 -8.97 21.57
N THR A 453 7.30 -10.12 22.24
CA THR A 453 6.34 -11.19 21.99
C THR A 453 5.25 -11.13 23.05
N TYR A 454 4.00 -11.02 22.62
CA TYR A 454 2.87 -10.78 23.51
C TYR A 454 1.77 -11.82 23.32
N GLN A 455 1.21 -12.29 24.43
CA GLN A 455 -0.04 -13.03 24.44
C GLN A 455 -1.18 -12.07 24.78
N PHE A 456 -2.12 -11.90 23.85
CA PHE A 456 -3.34 -11.15 24.11
C PHE A 456 -4.41 -12.06 24.72
N THR A 457 -5.28 -11.44 25.52
CA THR A 457 -6.49 -12.06 26.07
C THR A 457 -7.70 -11.20 25.76
N GLN A 458 -8.88 -11.82 25.70
CA GLN A 458 -10.15 -11.15 25.47
C GLN A 458 -11.26 -11.88 26.23
N ALA A 459 -11.96 -11.14 27.09
CA ALA A 459 -13.15 -11.66 27.76
C ALA A 459 -14.23 -12.03 26.73
N ALA A 460 -14.97 -13.11 26.98
CA ALA A 460 -16.02 -13.59 26.08
C ALA A 460 -17.00 -12.47 25.69
N GLY A 461 -17.13 -12.20 24.39
CA GLY A 461 -18.01 -11.17 23.84
C GLY A 461 -17.49 -9.72 23.89
N SER A 462 -16.27 -9.50 24.41
CA SER A 462 -15.61 -8.19 24.39
C SER A 462 -15.01 -7.88 23.02
N SER A 463 -14.98 -6.61 22.62
CA SER A 463 -14.21 -6.12 21.46
C SER A 463 -12.84 -5.55 21.85
N LYS A 464 -12.51 -5.55 23.15
CA LYS A 464 -11.26 -5.01 23.71
C LYS A 464 -10.32 -6.15 24.08
N TYR A 465 -9.03 -5.89 23.99
CA TYR A 465 -7.97 -6.82 24.33
C TYR A 465 -7.34 -6.46 25.68
N PHE A 466 -6.65 -7.40 26.30
CA PHE A 466 -5.79 -7.14 27.46
C PHE A 466 -4.42 -7.81 27.28
N CYS A 467 -3.37 -7.09 27.65
CA CYS A 467 -2.00 -7.58 27.67
C CYS A 467 -1.23 -6.87 28.78
N GLU A 468 -0.94 -7.59 29.86
CA GLU A 468 -0.29 -7.08 31.06
C GLU A 468 1.07 -6.43 30.80
N ALA A 469 1.83 -6.97 29.83
CA ALA A 469 3.15 -6.45 29.47
C ALA A 469 3.10 -5.10 28.73
N ILE A 470 1.97 -4.74 28.12
CA ILE A 470 1.74 -3.43 27.48
C ILE A 470 1.02 -2.48 28.45
N SER A 471 0.02 -3.00 29.18
CA SER A 471 -0.75 -2.26 30.16
C SER A 471 -1.16 -3.17 31.31
N THR A 472 -0.67 -2.87 32.50
CA THR A 472 -0.97 -3.66 33.72
C THR A 472 -2.41 -3.50 34.22
N THR A 473 -3.12 -2.45 33.80
CA THR A 473 -4.41 -2.07 34.38
C THR A 473 -5.51 -1.73 33.37
N ASP A 474 -5.17 -1.36 32.14
CA ASP A 474 -6.16 -0.91 31.14
C ASP A 474 -6.35 -1.93 30.03
N SER A 475 -7.55 -1.97 29.47
CA SER A 475 -7.82 -2.70 28.23
C SER A 475 -7.27 -1.93 27.03
N LEU A 476 -7.11 -2.63 25.92
CA LEU A 476 -6.54 -2.13 24.67
C LEU A 476 -7.58 -2.15 23.55
N VAL A 477 -7.58 -1.09 22.74
CA VAL A 477 -8.23 -1.04 21.43
C VAL A 477 -7.14 -1.19 20.37
N ILE A 478 -7.20 -2.28 19.60
CA ILE A 478 -6.17 -2.62 18.61
C ILE A 478 -6.82 -2.58 17.23
N THR A 479 -6.37 -1.65 16.39
CA THR A 479 -7.01 -1.35 15.10
C THR A 479 -6.08 -1.69 13.95
N LYS A 480 -6.51 -2.59 13.06
CA LYS A 480 -5.74 -3.00 11.88
C LYS A 480 -5.73 -1.89 10.82
N ILE A 481 -4.57 -1.64 10.24
CA ILE A 481 -4.40 -0.76 9.08
C ILE A 481 -4.61 -1.58 7.81
N THR A 482 -5.62 -1.23 7.02
CA THR A 482 -5.95 -1.92 5.77
C THR A 482 -5.77 -1.06 4.52
N ASP A 483 -5.46 0.23 4.68
CA ASP A 483 -5.25 1.13 3.55
C ASP A 483 -3.97 0.75 2.80
N THR A 484 -4.14 0.27 1.57
CA THR A 484 -3.03 -0.17 0.71
C THR A 484 -2.09 0.98 0.33
N LYS A 485 -2.56 2.23 0.35
CA LYS A 485 -1.69 3.39 0.11
C LYS A 485 -0.72 3.59 1.27
N ILE A 486 -1.20 3.45 2.51
CA ILE A 486 -0.36 3.57 3.72
C ILE A 486 0.58 2.38 3.89
N LEU A 487 0.11 1.17 3.55
CA LEU A 487 0.97 -0.02 3.60
C LEU A 487 2.06 0.01 2.52
N GLY A 488 1.70 0.48 1.31
CA GLY A 488 2.59 0.49 0.14
C GLY A 488 3.45 1.75 -0.03
N ASP A 489 3.27 2.79 0.80
CA ASP A 489 4.09 3.99 0.75
C ASP A 489 5.47 3.72 1.37
N GLU A 490 6.50 3.70 0.51
CA GLU A 490 7.89 3.53 0.94
C GLU A 490 8.46 4.78 1.61
N HIS A 491 7.88 5.96 1.43
CA HIS A 491 8.37 7.22 2.01
C HIS A 491 7.52 7.70 3.20
N LEU A 492 6.59 6.86 3.69
CA LEU A 492 5.69 7.19 4.79
C LEU A 492 6.46 7.78 5.99
N GLY A 493 5.95 8.86 6.59
CA GLY A 493 6.58 9.52 7.74
C GLY A 493 7.62 10.60 7.40
N TYR A 494 8.14 10.64 6.17
CA TYR A 494 9.13 11.65 5.75
C TYR A 494 8.78 12.25 4.39
N LYS A 495 9.00 13.56 4.22
CA LYS A 495 8.83 14.18 2.90
C LYS A 495 9.92 13.68 1.96
N TYR A 496 9.49 13.00 0.89
CA TYR A 496 10.31 12.74 -0.28
C TYR A 496 10.02 13.78 -1.37
N LEU A 497 11.09 14.28 -1.99
CA LEU A 497 11.05 15.18 -3.14
C LEU A 497 11.66 14.45 -4.33
N THR A 498 10.90 14.39 -5.42
CA THR A 498 11.36 13.87 -6.71
C THR A 498 12.48 14.75 -7.29
N ASP A 499 13.27 14.20 -8.21
CA ASP A 499 14.35 14.97 -8.87
C ASP A 499 13.84 16.26 -9.54
N ASP A 500 12.61 16.22 -10.07
CA ASP A 500 11.96 17.38 -10.69
C ASP A 500 11.53 18.43 -9.64
N GLU A 501 10.96 18.00 -8.50
CA GLU A 501 10.66 18.90 -7.38
C GLU A 501 11.95 19.57 -6.85
N LEU A 502 13.07 18.87 -6.88
CA LEU A 502 14.36 19.39 -6.42
C LEU A 502 14.99 20.44 -7.38
N MET A 503 14.50 20.57 -8.62
CA MET A 503 14.92 21.65 -9.53
C MET A 503 14.33 23.01 -9.14
N ILE A 504 13.35 23.02 -8.23
CA ILE A 504 12.62 24.23 -7.87
C ILE A 504 13.42 25.06 -6.85
N THR A 505 13.56 26.35 -7.13
CA THR A 505 14.41 27.27 -6.33
C THR A 505 13.62 28.28 -5.50
N ASN A 506 12.30 28.10 -5.37
CA ASN A 506 11.41 29.06 -4.69
C ASN A 506 10.54 28.42 -3.59
N TYR A 507 11.06 27.42 -2.89
CA TYR A 507 10.40 26.85 -1.72
C TYR A 507 10.25 27.88 -0.61
N ALA A 508 9.09 27.86 0.04
CA ALA A 508 8.78 28.60 1.25
C ALA A 508 8.35 27.63 2.35
N PHE A 509 8.78 27.89 3.59
CA PHE A 509 8.50 27.05 4.74
C PHE A 509 7.54 27.73 5.67
N ASN A 510 6.27 27.33 5.66
CA ASN A 510 5.22 27.91 6.48
C ASN A 510 5.21 27.26 7.87
N TYR A 511 5.24 28.06 8.92
CA TYR A 511 5.29 27.57 10.30
C TYR A 511 3.90 27.19 10.81
N PHE A 512 3.76 25.98 11.34
CA PHE A 512 2.57 25.54 12.06
C PHE A 512 2.43 26.31 13.38
N ASN A 513 1.46 27.23 13.45
CA ASN A 513 1.31 28.15 14.56
C ASN A 513 -0.18 28.39 14.91
N PRO A 514 -0.57 28.30 16.19
CA PRO A 514 -1.98 28.41 16.60
C PRO A 514 -2.61 29.80 16.38
N TYR A 515 -1.80 30.85 16.20
CA TYR A 515 -2.27 32.22 16.02
C TYR A 515 -2.45 32.61 14.55
N THR A 516 -1.61 32.09 13.65
CA THR A 516 -1.67 32.43 12.22
C THR A 516 -0.83 31.48 11.36
N MET A 517 -1.43 31.03 10.25
CA MET A 517 -0.77 30.21 9.24
C MET A 517 -0.06 31.07 8.17
N LYS A 518 0.21 32.34 8.44
CA LYS A 518 0.85 33.26 7.48
C LYS A 518 2.32 33.52 7.80
N LYS A 519 2.95 32.76 8.70
CA LYS A 519 4.33 33.01 9.13
C LYS A 519 5.27 32.01 8.50
N TYR A 520 6.40 32.50 7.97
CA TYR A 520 7.34 31.70 7.22
C TYR A 520 8.75 31.83 7.77
N ILE A 521 9.58 30.81 7.53
CA ILE A 521 11.02 30.93 7.72
C ILE A 521 11.54 32.01 6.77
N ALA A 522 12.17 33.03 7.34
CA ALA A 522 12.70 34.16 6.58
C ALA A 522 14.01 34.69 7.19
N GLN A 523 14.87 35.21 6.32
CA GLN A 523 16.08 35.92 6.71
C GLN A 523 15.72 37.24 7.39
N VAL A 524 16.30 37.50 8.55
CA VAL A 524 16.14 38.76 9.27
C VAL A 524 16.82 39.88 8.46
N ALA A 525 16.09 40.97 8.19
CA ALA A 525 16.61 42.10 7.42
C ALA A 525 17.92 42.65 8.02
N GLY A 526 18.97 42.75 7.19
CA GLY A 526 20.29 43.21 7.61
C GLY A 526 21.11 42.20 8.43
N SER A 527 20.64 40.97 8.59
CA SER A 527 21.34 39.86 9.28
C SER A 527 21.36 38.62 8.39
N ASN A 528 22.19 37.64 8.72
CA ASN A 528 22.16 36.31 8.12
C ASN A 528 21.34 35.29 8.93
N THR A 529 20.78 35.69 10.07
CA THR A 529 19.94 34.82 10.92
C THR A 529 18.55 34.61 10.34
N LEU A 530 17.94 33.47 10.69
CA LEU A 530 16.58 33.11 10.29
C LEU A 530 15.60 33.27 11.45
N ASN A 531 14.37 33.69 11.14
CA ASN A 531 13.26 33.72 12.08
C ASN A 531 11.93 33.30 11.43
N VAL A 532 10.86 33.28 12.23
CA VAL A 532 9.49 32.94 11.78
C VAL A 532 8.46 34.04 12.09
N LEU A 533 8.84 35.31 11.93
CA LEU A 533 7.94 36.46 12.18
C LEU A 533 7.32 37.06 10.91
N GLN A 534 7.89 36.73 9.76
CA GLN A 534 7.60 37.42 8.50
C GLN A 534 6.46 36.73 7.76
N GLU A 535 5.60 37.54 7.13
CA GLU A 535 4.55 37.03 6.23
C GLU A 535 5.05 36.86 4.80
N THR A 536 6.13 37.57 4.45
CA THR A 536 6.87 37.35 3.21
C THR A 536 8.00 36.35 3.49
N PRO A 537 8.01 35.17 2.83
CA PRO A 537 9.07 34.18 3.04
C PRO A 537 10.40 34.62 2.42
N THR A 538 11.49 34.05 2.92
CA THR A 538 12.69 33.88 2.09
C THR A 538 12.52 32.62 1.25
N TYR A 539 12.94 32.69 -0.01
CA TYR A 539 12.83 31.59 -0.95
C TYR A 539 14.08 30.72 -0.93
N PHE A 540 13.86 29.41 -0.98
CA PHE A 540 14.92 28.42 -0.88
C PHE A 540 14.88 27.40 -2.01
N GLU A 541 16.05 26.87 -2.32
CA GLU A 541 16.31 25.69 -3.13
C GLU A 541 16.55 24.51 -2.20
N ILE A 542 15.96 23.34 -2.47
CA ILE A 542 16.21 22.13 -1.68
C ILE A 542 17.10 21.20 -2.49
N LYS A 543 18.21 20.72 -1.90
CA LYS A 543 19.12 19.76 -2.55
C LYS A 543 19.16 18.45 -1.78
N PRO A 544 19.11 17.30 -2.46
CA PRO A 544 19.21 16.00 -1.79
C PRO A 544 20.66 15.72 -1.38
N ILE A 545 20.82 14.99 -0.29
CA ILE A 545 22.09 14.35 0.06
C ILE A 545 22.17 13.00 -0.66
N GLY A 546 23.34 12.69 -1.24
CA GLY A 546 23.59 11.38 -1.85
C GLY A 546 22.82 11.10 -3.15
N ASN A 547 22.67 12.10 -4.03
CA ASN A 547 21.99 11.98 -5.34
C ASN A 547 20.54 11.48 -5.24
N ASN A 548 19.81 11.88 -4.19
CA ASN A 548 18.41 11.52 -3.95
C ASN A 548 18.13 10.01 -3.79
N VAL A 549 19.15 9.23 -3.42
CA VAL A 549 19.01 7.80 -3.13
C VAL A 549 18.46 7.61 -1.71
N ALA A 550 17.22 7.11 -1.62
CA ALA A 550 16.56 6.87 -0.34
C ALA A 550 17.16 5.67 0.41
N ALA A 551 17.43 5.85 1.71
CA ALA A 551 17.98 4.84 2.59
C ALA A 551 16.88 4.13 3.37
N ASN A 552 16.95 2.79 3.47
CA ASN A 552 16.02 1.99 4.27
C ASN A 552 16.09 2.38 5.75
N TYR A 553 14.93 2.41 6.42
CA TYR A 553 14.86 2.58 7.87
C TYR A 553 13.68 1.79 8.47
N GLY A 554 13.67 1.65 9.79
CA GLY A 554 12.61 0.99 10.55
C GLY A 554 12.56 -0.52 10.38
N TYR A 555 11.36 -1.08 10.54
CA TYR A 555 11.12 -2.52 10.45
C TYR A 555 11.60 -3.08 9.10
N THR A 556 12.37 -4.16 9.13
CA THR A 556 12.92 -4.78 7.91
C THR A 556 11.88 -5.70 7.27
N VAL A 557 11.47 -5.38 6.05
CA VAL A 557 10.47 -6.14 5.31
C VAL A 557 11.15 -7.21 4.45
N THR A 558 11.21 -8.44 4.96
CA THR A 558 11.76 -9.60 4.23
C THR A 558 10.74 -10.22 3.28
N ALA A 559 11.19 -11.15 2.43
CA ALA A 559 10.29 -11.90 1.54
C ALA A 559 9.22 -12.68 2.31
N ASP A 560 9.54 -13.23 3.49
CA ASP A 560 8.58 -13.97 4.32
C ASP A 560 7.56 -13.04 4.97
N VAL A 561 7.98 -11.85 5.41
CA VAL A 561 7.05 -10.81 5.87
C VAL A 561 6.10 -10.43 4.73
N GLN A 562 6.57 -10.25 3.50
CA GLN A 562 5.69 -9.90 2.37
C GLN A 562 4.66 -10.99 2.03
N LYS A 563 4.99 -12.26 2.25
CA LYS A 563 4.03 -13.37 2.10
C LYS A 563 2.90 -13.29 3.14
N ARG A 564 3.24 -12.87 4.37
CA ARG A 564 2.31 -12.77 5.51
C ARG A 564 1.52 -11.46 5.51
N ILE A 565 2.14 -10.34 5.15
CA ILE A 565 1.54 -9.00 5.08
C ILE A 565 1.66 -8.47 3.66
N LYS A 566 0.64 -8.73 2.85
CA LYS A 566 0.61 -8.35 1.44
C LYS A 566 0.65 -6.82 1.26
N GLY A 567 1.59 -6.35 0.46
CA GLY A 567 1.69 -4.94 0.07
C GLY A 567 2.41 -4.03 1.06
N LEU A 568 3.00 -4.58 2.13
CA LEU A 568 3.84 -3.80 3.05
C LEU A 568 5.16 -3.41 2.37
N ALA A 569 5.41 -2.11 2.24
CA ALA A 569 6.64 -1.56 1.70
C ALA A 569 7.73 -1.40 2.78
N GLN A 570 8.99 -1.61 2.37
CA GLN A 570 10.16 -1.21 3.16
C GLN A 570 10.21 0.32 3.22
N LEU A 571 10.22 0.88 4.42
CA LEU A 571 10.32 2.32 4.60
C LEU A 571 11.71 2.84 4.23
N LYS A 572 11.73 4.02 3.61
CA LYS A 572 12.91 4.73 3.09
C LYS A 572 12.81 6.23 3.33
N ARG A 573 13.95 6.87 3.56
CA ARG A 573 14.03 8.33 3.78
C ARG A 573 15.26 8.93 3.10
N VAL A 574 15.18 10.22 2.76
CA VAL A 574 16.26 11.01 2.16
C VAL A 574 16.50 12.25 3.03
N ALA A 575 17.76 12.61 3.20
CA ALA A 575 18.16 13.85 3.85
C ALA A 575 18.37 14.96 2.80
N TYR A 576 18.09 16.20 3.20
CA TYR A 576 18.16 17.37 2.32
C TYR A 576 18.95 18.50 2.96
N THR A 577 19.54 19.36 2.13
CA THR A 577 20.04 20.69 2.53
C THR A 577 19.12 21.76 1.97
N ILE A 578 18.98 22.85 2.71
CA ILE A 578 18.18 24.00 2.32
C ILE A 578 19.13 25.13 1.93
N ASN A 579 18.93 25.66 0.72
CA ASN A 579 19.89 26.52 0.04
C ASN A 579 19.23 27.81 -0.45
N THR A 580 20.05 28.82 -0.64
CA THR A 580 19.80 30.00 -1.48
C THR A 580 20.80 29.96 -2.63
N LYS A 581 20.68 30.89 -3.59
CA LYS A 581 21.52 30.90 -4.81
C LYS A 581 23.03 30.74 -4.55
N ASN A 582 23.56 31.32 -3.47
CA ASN A 582 25.00 31.34 -3.19
C ASN A 582 25.38 30.82 -1.79
N ALA A 583 24.42 30.39 -0.97
CA ALA A 583 24.65 30.08 0.45
C ALA A 583 23.63 29.06 0.95
N SER A 584 23.89 28.40 2.08
CA SER A 584 23.00 27.38 2.64
C SER A 584 22.57 27.72 4.06
N ILE A 585 21.46 27.12 4.50
CA ILE A 585 21.11 27.11 5.91
C ILE A 585 22.15 26.25 6.64
N ALA A 586 22.81 26.83 7.62
CA ALA A 586 23.80 26.17 8.45
C ALA A 586 23.68 26.63 9.92
N LEU A 587 24.32 25.89 10.82
CA LEU A 587 24.38 26.24 12.23
C LEU A 587 25.43 27.34 12.47
N GLY A 588 24.98 28.45 13.03
CA GLY A 588 25.80 29.59 13.44
C GLY A 588 26.07 29.63 14.95
N GLU A 589 26.48 30.81 15.43
CA GLU A 589 26.70 31.06 16.85
C GLU A 589 25.39 30.96 17.66
N GLU A 590 25.52 30.62 18.95
CA GLU A 590 24.39 30.43 19.87
C GLU A 590 23.34 29.43 19.36
N ASN A 591 23.76 28.47 18.53
CA ASN A 591 22.91 27.46 17.89
C ASN A 591 21.80 28.03 16.98
N ASN A 592 21.95 29.28 16.51
CA ASN A 592 21.02 29.88 15.55
C ASN A 592 21.25 29.34 14.14
N PHE A 593 20.19 29.08 13.38
CA PHE A 593 20.32 28.81 11.95
C PHE A 593 20.52 30.11 11.17
N VAL A 594 21.51 30.09 10.28
CA VAL A 594 21.94 31.23 9.47
C VAL A 594 22.06 30.85 8.00
N ILE A 595 21.92 31.82 7.10
CA ILE A 595 22.24 31.67 5.67
C ILE A 595 23.70 32.06 5.44
N THR A 596 24.54 31.12 5.03
CA THR A 596 25.99 31.35 4.88
C THR A 596 26.63 30.38 3.90
N ASP A 597 27.72 30.81 3.27
CA ASP A 597 28.60 30.01 2.40
C ASP A 597 29.90 29.59 3.11
N LYS A 598 30.06 29.97 4.39
CA LYS A 598 31.32 29.84 5.14
C LYS A 598 31.46 28.56 5.95
N VAL A 599 30.36 27.86 6.19
CA VAL A 599 30.31 26.62 6.99
C VAL A 599 29.47 25.58 6.27
N ALA A 600 29.64 24.31 6.67
CA ALA A 600 28.87 23.21 6.07
C ALA A 600 27.37 23.41 6.29
N ALA A 601 26.59 23.11 5.26
CA ALA A 601 25.14 23.15 5.32
C ALA A 601 24.62 22.17 6.38
N SER A 602 23.52 22.53 7.03
CA SER A 602 22.79 21.59 7.89
C SER A 602 21.98 20.63 7.04
N GLU A 603 22.02 19.35 7.41
CA GLU A 603 21.32 18.27 6.75
C GLU A 603 20.08 17.90 7.55
N PHE A 604 18.93 17.80 6.88
CA PHE A 604 17.66 17.56 7.54
C PHE A 604 16.90 16.38 6.94
N PHE A 605 16.32 15.56 7.80
CA PHE A 605 15.14 14.78 7.47
C PHE A 605 13.90 15.63 7.74
N PHE A 606 12.96 15.64 6.79
CA PHE A 606 11.66 16.29 6.95
C PHE A 606 10.64 15.28 7.47
N LYS A 607 10.55 15.13 8.79
CA LYS A 607 9.69 14.13 9.45
C LYS A 607 8.30 14.68 9.73
N GLU A 608 7.25 14.03 9.26
CA GLU A 608 5.87 14.51 9.45
C GLU A 608 5.48 14.49 10.93
N ASN A 609 4.90 15.59 11.41
CA ASN A 609 4.46 15.72 12.81
C ASN A 609 3.00 16.18 12.93
N ASN A 610 2.53 16.97 11.96
CA ASN A 610 1.18 17.50 11.93
C ASN A 610 0.60 17.41 10.52
N GLN A 611 -0.72 17.31 10.43
CA GLN A 611 -1.48 17.51 9.21
C GLN A 611 -2.71 18.36 9.56
N LEU A 612 -2.85 19.50 8.90
CA LEU A 612 -4.04 20.34 8.99
C LEU A 612 -4.70 20.37 7.62
N ASP A 613 -5.97 19.97 7.56
CA ASP A 613 -6.71 19.69 6.32
C ASP A 613 -5.93 18.68 5.44
N ALA A 614 -5.41 19.13 4.28
CA ALA A 614 -4.59 18.35 3.37
C ALA A 614 -3.09 18.71 3.42
N THR A 615 -2.70 19.67 4.26
CA THR A 615 -1.32 20.16 4.34
C THR A 615 -0.55 19.45 5.43
N CYS A 616 0.47 18.70 5.04
CA CYS A 616 1.42 18.08 5.97
C CYS A 616 2.49 19.09 6.42
N TYR A 617 2.82 19.04 7.70
CA TYR A 617 3.85 19.85 8.34
C TYR A 617 4.93 18.95 8.92
N TYR A 618 6.18 19.31 8.62
CA TYR A 618 7.35 18.48 8.88
C TYR A 618 8.28 19.14 9.91
N ALA A 619 8.66 18.36 10.91
CA ALA A 619 9.79 18.68 11.76
C ALA A 619 11.10 18.51 10.98
N PHE A 620 12.02 19.45 11.12
CA PHE A 620 13.34 19.36 10.49
C PHE A 620 14.30 18.71 11.47
N VAL A 621 14.47 17.40 11.34
CA VAL A 621 15.33 16.58 12.22
C VAL A 621 16.75 16.57 11.67
N ASP A 622 17.75 16.82 12.51
CA ASP A 622 19.16 16.84 12.08
C ASP A 622 19.58 15.43 11.62
N ALA A 623 19.92 15.29 10.34
CA ALA A 623 20.23 14.00 9.73
C ALA A 623 21.66 13.50 10.01
N ALA A 624 22.57 14.39 10.41
CA ALA A 624 23.99 14.09 10.55
C ALA A 624 24.39 13.79 12.01
N LYS A 625 23.65 14.32 12.99
CA LYS A 625 23.98 14.18 14.41
C LYS A 625 23.12 13.11 15.10
N LEU A 626 23.71 11.92 15.27
CA LEU A 626 23.09 10.79 15.95
C LEU A 626 23.74 10.50 17.33
N GLU A 627 22.96 9.92 18.22
CA GLU A 627 23.41 9.21 19.42
C GLU A 627 24.04 7.86 19.06
N ASP A 628 24.76 7.26 20.01
CA ASP A 628 25.43 5.96 19.80
C ASP A 628 24.43 4.83 19.50
N ASN A 629 23.18 4.96 19.97
CA ASN A 629 22.08 4.04 19.69
C ASN A 629 21.37 4.28 18.35
N GLY A 630 21.83 5.28 17.56
CA GLY A 630 21.25 5.63 16.26
C GLY A 630 20.06 6.57 16.29
N SER A 631 19.59 7.00 17.47
CA SER A 631 18.58 8.07 17.60
C SER A 631 19.17 9.43 17.20
N PHE A 632 18.31 10.35 16.75
CA PHE A 632 18.67 11.71 16.40
C PHE A 632 18.93 12.53 17.65
N LYS A 633 19.93 13.43 17.61
CA LYS A 633 20.27 14.30 18.75
C LYS A 633 19.46 15.59 18.78
N PHE A 634 19.12 16.11 17.59
CA PHE A 634 18.67 17.48 17.44
C PHE A 634 17.60 17.63 16.37
N LYS A 635 16.85 18.73 16.48
CA LYS A 635 15.86 19.20 15.49
C LYS A 635 15.89 20.73 15.40
N ALA A 636 15.35 21.29 14.33
CA ALA A 636 15.12 22.73 14.26
C ALA A 636 13.88 23.12 15.07
N GLY A 637 13.98 24.26 15.75
CA GLY A 637 12.92 24.78 16.60
C GLY A 637 12.86 26.29 16.59
N VAL A 638 11.69 26.84 16.90
CA VAL A 638 11.48 28.27 17.03
C VAL A 638 11.77 28.72 18.46
N ALA A 639 12.61 29.73 18.62
CA ALA A 639 12.99 30.33 19.90
C ALA A 639 11.91 31.30 20.43
N ASP A 640 10.96 30.82 21.21
CA ASP A 640 9.88 31.61 21.80
C ASP A 640 10.26 32.36 23.09
N GLN A 641 11.44 32.06 23.65
CA GLN A 641 12.03 32.81 24.76
C GLN A 641 12.45 34.23 24.38
N SER A 642 12.39 34.60 23.08
CA SER A 642 12.72 35.92 22.56
C SER A 642 11.63 36.43 21.61
N LEU A 643 11.41 37.75 21.63
CA LEU A 643 10.51 38.43 20.68
C LEU A 643 11.00 38.37 19.23
N THR A 644 12.21 37.84 18.98
CA THR A 644 12.78 37.68 17.65
C THR A 644 12.36 36.37 16.95
N ALA A 645 11.84 35.38 17.69
CA ALA A 645 11.42 34.06 17.18
C ALA A 645 12.42 33.43 16.20
N LEU A 646 13.71 33.43 16.60
CA LEU A 646 14.80 32.88 15.77
C LEU A 646 14.62 31.37 15.56
N LEU A 647 15.06 30.89 14.40
CA LEU A 647 15.17 29.46 14.15
C LEU A 647 16.48 28.94 14.79
N GLN A 648 16.39 27.97 15.68
CA GLN A 648 17.51 27.45 16.48
C GLN A 648 17.57 25.92 16.46
N GLN A 649 18.75 25.36 16.67
CA GLN A 649 18.91 23.93 16.96
C GLN A 649 18.45 23.63 18.39
N GLN A 650 17.47 22.75 18.53
CA GLN A 650 16.94 22.24 19.78
C GLN A 650 17.29 20.76 19.95
N VAL A 651 17.34 20.30 21.20
CA VAL A 651 17.51 18.86 21.50
C VAL A 651 16.26 18.08 21.09
N ILE A 652 16.46 16.84 20.65
CA ILE A 652 15.37 16.00 20.16
C ILE A 652 14.27 15.76 21.22
N ASN A 653 14.68 15.57 22.49
CA ASN A 653 13.82 15.23 23.63
C ASN A 653 12.96 16.40 24.15
N GLU A 654 13.03 17.57 23.53
CA GLU A 654 12.07 18.63 23.81
C GLU A 654 10.67 18.21 23.33
N VAL A 655 9.69 18.14 24.23
CA VAL A 655 8.33 17.71 23.88
C VAL A 655 7.73 18.60 22.78
N ARG A 656 8.02 19.91 22.82
CA ARG A 656 7.60 20.82 21.75
C ARG A 656 8.39 20.51 20.48
N THR A 657 7.66 20.31 19.38
CA THR A 657 8.25 20.11 18.05
C THR A 657 7.72 21.19 17.11
N SER A 658 8.62 22.00 16.57
CA SER A 658 8.27 22.95 15.52
C SER A 658 8.14 22.22 14.18
N ALA A 659 7.08 22.49 13.44
CA ALA A 659 6.82 21.84 12.17
C ALA A 659 6.50 22.87 11.08
N PHE A 660 6.89 22.56 9.85
CA PHE A 660 6.79 23.47 8.71
C PHE A 660 6.21 22.77 7.48
N SER A 661 5.26 23.39 6.78
CA SER A 661 4.86 22.89 5.48
C SER A 661 5.90 23.33 4.44
N ILE A 662 6.16 22.46 3.47
CA ILE A 662 7.10 22.72 2.38
C ILE A 662 6.26 23.02 1.14
N GLY A 663 6.12 24.30 0.79
CA GLY A 663 5.29 24.75 -0.32
C GLY A 663 6.10 25.53 -1.35
N LEU A 664 5.60 25.59 -2.58
CA LEU A 664 6.11 26.51 -3.59
C LEU A 664 5.54 27.90 -3.32
N ALA A 665 6.35 28.93 -3.56
CA ALA A 665 5.84 30.28 -3.69
C ALA A 665 4.94 30.42 -4.93
N ASP A 666 3.95 31.30 -4.89
CA ASP A 666 3.14 31.73 -6.04
C ASP A 666 3.95 32.52 -7.11
N GLN A 667 5.17 32.09 -7.44
CA GLN A 667 5.94 32.64 -8.56
C GLN A 667 5.91 31.64 -9.71
N PRO A 668 4.95 31.78 -10.66
CA PRO A 668 4.85 30.87 -11.78
C PRO A 668 6.10 31.00 -12.66
N LEU A 669 6.74 29.87 -12.98
CA LEU A 669 7.93 29.84 -13.83
C LEU A 669 7.58 30.02 -15.32
N TYR A 670 6.40 29.53 -15.68
CA TYR A 670 5.80 29.63 -17.00
C TYR A 670 4.41 30.28 -16.91
N ARG A 671 4.02 31.01 -17.96
CA ARG A 671 2.72 31.67 -18.06
C ARG A 671 1.62 30.64 -18.29
N ARG A 672 0.65 30.62 -17.37
CA ARG A 672 -0.66 30.03 -17.58
C ARG A 672 -1.63 31.10 -18.08
N PHE A 673 -2.42 30.79 -19.11
CA PHE A 673 -3.40 31.70 -19.69
C PHE A 673 -4.79 31.48 -19.10
N ASN A 674 -4.92 31.64 -17.78
CA ASN A 674 -6.13 31.37 -17.02
C ASN A 674 -6.73 32.64 -16.36
N HIS A 675 -6.12 33.81 -16.57
CA HIS A 675 -6.60 35.04 -15.95
C HIS A 675 -7.72 35.68 -16.79
N VAL A 676 -8.86 35.98 -16.17
CA VAL A 676 -10.05 36.54 -16.85
C VAL A 676 -9.75 37.91 -17.48
N GLU A 677 -9.16 38.81 -16.69
CA GLU A 677 -8.89 40.18 -17.16
C GLU A 677 -7.71 40.29 -18.12
N LEU A 678 -6.63 39.52 -17.94
CA LEU A 678 -5.42 39.63 -18.75
C LEU A 678 -5.45 38.71 -19.97
N ASP A 679 -5.82 37.44 -19.77
CA ASP A 679 -5.70 36.40 -20.79
C ASP A 679 -7.01 36.14 -21.56
N GLY A 680 -8.10 36.80 -21.17
CA GLY A 680 -9.42 36.59 -21.77
C GLY A 680 -10.07 35.26 -21.36
N ALA A 681 -9.72 34.74 -20.19
CA ALA A 681 -10.33 33.54 -19.63
C ALA A 681 -11.80 33.77 -19.24
N VAL A 682 -12.56 32.68 -19.17
CA VAL A 682 -13.98 32.68 -18.75
C VAL A 682 -14.04 32.00 -17.39
N GLU A 683 -14.71 32.63 -16.42
CA GLU A 683 -14.89 32.09 -15.07
C GLU A 683 -15.59 30.72 -15.12
N GLY A 684 -15.04 29.74 -14.39
CA GLY A 684 -15.47 28.34 -14.41
C GLY A 684 -15.01 27.53 -15.62
N ASN A 685 -14.27 28.14 -16.56
CA ASN A 685 -13.62 27.46 -17.69
C ASN A 685 -12.30 28.15 -18.04
N GLU A 686 -11.49 28.40 -17.02
CA GLU A 686 -10.32 29.26 -17.11
C GLU A 686 -9.26 28.68 -18.05
N ASP A 687 -9.17 27.36 -18.18
CA ASP A 687 -8.24 26.65 -19.08
C ASP A 687 -8.84 26.26 -20.43
N ALA A 688 -9.93 26.90 -20.89
CA ALA A 688 -10.35 26.73 -22.29
C ALA A 688 -9.31 27.32 -23.27
N THR A 689 -9.36 26.91 -24.54
CA THR A 689 -8.63 27.57 -25.64
C THR A 689 -8.79 29.09 -25.58
N LYS A 690 -7.68 29.82 -25.75
CA LYS A 690 -7.66 31.29 -25.77
C LYS A 690 -7.35 31.83 -27.14
N LEU A 691 -7.94 32.98 -27.46
CA LEU A 691 -7.62 33.79 -28.63
C LEU A 691 -6.66 34.90 -28.21
N LEU A 692 -5.40 34.81 -28.62
CA LEU A 692 -4.33 35.70 -28.17
C LEU A 692 -3.55 36.30 -29.34
N LYS A 693 -3.13 37.56 -29.18
CA LYS A 693 -2.13 38.21 -30.04
C LYS A 693 -0.82 38.26 -29.29
N PHE A 694 0.26 37.83 -29.92
CA PHE A 694 1.59 37.89 -29.32
C PHE A 694 2.29 39.17 -29.77
N LYS A 695 2.63 40.04 -28.82
CA LYS A 695 3.22 41.34 -29.06
C LYS A 695 4.63 41.38 -28.52
N GLU A 696 5.59 41.72 -29.38
CA GLU A 696 6.99 41.85 -29.02
C GLU A 696 7.21 43.09 -28.13
N ALA A 697 7.99 42.92 -27.07
CA ALA A 697 8.06 43.86 -25.95
C ALA A 697 8.76 45.20 -26.26
N TYR A 698 9.68 45.24 -27.23
CA TYR A 698 10.53 46.41 -27.50
C TYR A 698 10.06 47.23 -28.71
N VAL A 699 9.75 46.58 -29.83
CA VAL A 699 9.34 47.22 -31.08
C VAL A 699 7.82 47.22 -31.29
N ASN A 700 7.06 46.49 -30.45
CA ASN A 700 5.60 46.40 -30.51
C ASN A 700 5.06 45.77 -31.82
N ASP A 701 5.88 44.94 -32.47
CA ASP A 701 5.46 44.12 -33.59
C ASP A 701 4.70 42.88 -33.12
N TYR A 702 3.86 42.32 -33.98
CA TYR A 702 2.99 41.19 -33.67
C TYR A 702 3.41 39.95 -34.45
N LEU A 703 3.25 38.78 -33.83
CA LEU A 703 3.27 37.52 -34.58
C LEU A 703 2.10 37.50 -35.57
N MET A 704 2.38 37.03 -36.78
CA MET A 704 1.44 36.93 -37.89
C MET A 704 1.92 35.90 -38.90
N ASP A 705 1.19 35.71 -40.00
CA ASP A 705 1.72 35.00 -41.15
C ASP A 705 2.93 35.73 -41.76
N GLU A 706 3.89 34.99 -42.30
CA GLU A 706 5.02 35.59 -43.02
C GLU A 706 4.50 36.47 -44.18
N THR A 707 4.80 37.76 -44.15
CA THR A 707 4.40 38.72 -45.21
C THR A 707 5.57 39.16 -46.06
N ASN A 708 6.81 38.92 -45.61
CA ASN A 708 8.00 39.27 -46.38
C ASN A 708 8.19 38.29 -47.54
N ILE A 709 8.02 38.79 -48.76
CA ILE A 709 8.14 37.98 -49.99
C ILE A 709 9.49 37.26 -50.13
N ASN A 710 10.56 37.77 -49.51
CA ASN A 710 11.88 37.16 -49.56
C ASN A 710 11.98 35.88 -48.70
N PHE A 711 11.11 35.74 -47.69
CA PHE A 711 11.09 34.61 -46.76
C PHE A 711 9.93 33.64 -47.01
N LYS A 712 9.06 33.95 -47.98
CA LYS A 712 8.07 33.01 -48.50
C LYS A 712 8.72 31.96 -49.38
N ARG A 713 8.18 30.74 -49.36
CA ARG A 713 8.51 29.65 -50.28
C ARG A 713 7.20 29.01 -50.74
N GLU A 714 7.15 28.55 -51.98
CA GLU A 714 5.96 27.90 -52.53
C GLU A 714 5.60 26.67 -51.70
N GLY A 715 4.31 26.52 -51.37
CA GLY A 715 3.82 25.42 -50.52
C GLY A 715 4.13 25.54 -49.03
N MET A 716 4.80 26.60 -48.57
CA MET A 716 5.19 26.77 -47.16
C MET A 716 4.47 27.94 -46.48
N ASN A 717 3.96 27.69 -45.28
CA ASN A 717 3.30 28.69 -44.44
C ASN A 717 4.16 28.99 -43.22
N TYR A 718 5.05 29.98 -43.30
CA TYR A 718 5.91 30.34 -42.17
C TYR A 718 5.25 31.32 -41.20
N LEU A 719 5.65 31.25 -39.94
CA LEU A 719 5.36 32.30 -38.96
C LEU A 719 6.25 33.52 -39.25
N GLY A 720 5.65 34.70 -39.19
CA GLY A 720 6.30 35.99 -39.37
C GLY A 720 6.07 36.92 -38.18
N ILE A 721 6.71 38.09 -38.25
CA ILE A 721 6.56 39.17 -37.28
C ILE A 721 6.57 40.52 -37.99
N GLY A 722 5.81 41.50 -37.47
CA GLY A 722 5.90 42.89 -37.91
C GLY A 722 4.72 43.74 -37.44
N ALA A 723 4.64 44.97 -37.94
CA ALA A 723 3.63 45.93 -37.52
C ALA A 723 2.20 45.48 -37.88
N ALA A 724 1.22 45.82 -37.04
CA ALA A 724 -0.17 45.39 -37.20
C ALA A 724 -0.78 45.72 -38.59
N ASN A 725 -0.36 46.81 -39.23
CA ASN A 725 -0.91 47.26 -40.51
C ASN A 725 -0.37 46.51 -41.74
N ILE A 726 0.66 45.68 -41.57
CA ILE A 726 1.22 44.86 -42.67
C ILE A 726 0.72 43.42 -42.62
N ALA A 727 -0.05 43.07 -41.59
CA ALA A 727 -0.67 41.75 -41.50
C ALA A 727 -1.62 41.57 -42.69
N ALA A 728 -1.30 40.60 -43.55
CA ALA A 728 -2.16 40.23 -44.67
C ALA A 728 -3.45 39.53 -44.19
N ALA A 729 -3.40 39.06 -42.95
CA ALA A 729 -4.35 38.27 -42.20
C ALA A 729 -4.55 38.91 -40.81
N GLY A 730 -5.47 38.42 -39.98
CA GLY A 730 -5.57 38.89 -38.60
C GLY A 730 -4.35 38.55 -37.73
N LEU A 731 -4.35 38.98 -36.47
CA LEU A 731 -3.24 38.82 -35.53
C LEU A 731 -3.49 37.79 -34.41
N SER A 732 -4.69 37.21 -34.36
CA SER A 732 -5.11 36.32 -33.28
C SER A 732 -4.81 34.87 -33.62
N PHE A 733 -4.31 34.14 -32.62
CA PHE A 733 -4.04 32.71 -32.68
C PHE A 733 -4.89 31.97 -31.65
N ASN A 734 -5.29 30.74 -31.96
CA ASN A 734 -5.84 29.83 -30.97
C ASN A 734 -4.70 29.22 -30.15
N VAL A 735 -4.75 29.37 -28.83
CA VAL A 735 -3.80 28.85 -27.86
C VAL A 735 -4.53 27.83 -26.99
N ARG A 736 -4.39 26.55 -27.33
CA ARG A 736 -5.14 25.44 -26.72
C ARG A 736 -4.26 24.67 -25.74
N PRO A 737 -4.72 24.41 -24.51
CA PRO A 737 -3.95 23.60 -23.57
C PRO A 737 -3.67 22.18 -24.05
N PHE A 738 -2.43 21.75 -23.81
CA PHE A 738 -1.94 20.42 -24.16
C PHE A 738 -1.95 19.49 -22.93
N ASN A 739 -1.11 19.77 -21.93
CA ASN A 739 -0.88 18.94 -20.74
C ASN A 739 -1.64 19.39 -19.48
N ILE A 740 -2.34 20.54 -19.53
CA ILE A 740 -3.05 21.11 -18.37
C ILE A 740 -4.13 20.13 -17.87
N GLY A 741 -4.07 19.82 -16.57
CA GLY A 741 -4.96 18.84 -15.93
C GLY A 741 -4.69 17.38 -16.33
N LYS A 742 -3.59 17.09 -17.03
CA LYS A 742 -3.27 15.77 -17.58
C LYS A 742 -1.87 15.25 -17.21
N SER A 743 -0.84 16.09 -17.20
CA SER A 743 0.49 15.70 -16.69
C SER A 743 0.60 15.90 -15.18
N ALA A 744 1.66 15.42 -14.54
CA ALA A 744 1.88 15.64 -13.11
C ALA A 744 2.37 17.08 -12.83
N GLN A 745 3.12 17.66 -13.77
CA GLN A 745 3.83 18.94 -13.57
C GLN A 745 3.25 20.10 -14.39
N TYR A 746 2.02 19.95 -14.89
CA TYR A 746 1.36 20.98 -15.72
C TYR A 746 1.23 22.35 -15.03
N GLN A 747 1.23 22.39 -13.70
CA GLN A 747 1.20 23.63 -12.93
C GLN A 747 2.53 24.39 -12.99
N ILE A 748 3.63 23.67 -13.20
CA ILE A 748 4.98 24.24 -13.32
C ILE A 748 5.25 24.63 -14.76
N LYS A 749 4.98 23.73 -15.72
CA LYS A 749 5.16 23.96 -17.16
C LYS A 749 3.87 23.68 -17.95
N PRO A 750 2.95 24.65 -18.03
CA PRO A 750 1.82 24.58 -18.94
C PRO A 750 2.32 24.60 -20.39
N GLN A 751 1.86 23.65 -21.20
CA GLN A 751 2.16 23.56 -22.62
C GLN A 751 0.90 23.76 -23.46
N TYR A 752 1.08 24.34 -24.65
CA TYR A 752 -0.03 24.68 -25.53
C TYR A 752 0.24 24.25 -26.97
N LEU A 753 -0.83 23.87 -27.66
CA LEU A 753 -0.89 23.85 -29.12
C LEU A 753 -1.30 25.24 -29.60
N ILE A 754 -0.67 25.72 -30.69
CA ILE A 754 -1.04 26.98 -31.32
C ILE A 754 -1.53 26.68 -32.73
N TYR A 755 -2.71 27.15 -33.12
CA TYR A 755 -3.27 26.89 -34.45
C TYR A 755 -4.13 28.03 -35.00
N VAL A 756 -4.40 27.96 -36.30
CA VAL A 756 -5.26 28.87 -37.08
C VAL A 756 -6.18 28.08 -38.03
N GLY A 757 -7.16 28.73 -38.65
CA GLY A 757 -7.96 28.14 -39.74
C GLY A 757 -8.79 26.91 -39.38
N GLU A 758 -9.51 26.92 -38.25
CA GLU A 758 -10.29 25.77 -37.79
C GLU A 758 -11.58 25.57 -38.63
N THR A 759 -11.76 24.34 -39.13
CA THR A 759 -12.97 23.88 -39.81
C THR A 759 -13.38 22.51 -39.28
N VAL A 760 -14.70 22.27 -39.19
CA VAL A 760 -15.25 21.03 -38.63
C VAL A 760 -15.92 20.21 -39.73
N ASN A 761 -15.66 18.90 -39.74
CA ASN A 761 -16.50 17.92 -40.41
C ASN A 761 -17.39 17.29 -39.33
N GLU A 762 -18.70 17.58 -39.36
CA GLU A 762 -19.66 17.10 -38.36
C GLU A 762 -19.90 15.58 -38.43
N GLY A 763 -19.38 14.90 -39.46
CA GLY A 763 -19.66 13.50 -39.71
C GLY A 763 -21.08 13.28 -40.24
N SER A 764 -21.60 12.08 -40.06
CA SER A 764 -22.99 11.74 -40.39
C SER A 764 -23.58 10.78 -39.37
N GLU A 765 -24.86 10.96 -39.06
CA GLU A 765 -25.61 10.05 -38.19
C GLU A 765 -25.84 8.69 -38.87
N ASN A 766 -26.14 7.65 -38.08
CA ASN A 766 -26.53 6.35 -38.60
C ASN A 766 -27.89 6.47 -39.29
N ILE A 767 -27.98 6.03 -40.55
CA ILE A 767 -29.26 5.97 -41.26
C ILE A 767 -29.69 4.50 -41.33
N PRO A 768 -30.72 4.08 -40.56
CA PRO A 768 -31.24 2.72 -40.64
C PRO A 768 -31.83 2.40 -42.00
N CYS A 769 -31.80 1.12 -42.36
CA CYS A 769 -32.50 0.63 -43.55
C CYS A 769 -34.01 0.84 -43.41
N ASP A 770 -34.61 1.67 -44.27
CA ASP A 770 -36.04 1.98 -44.32
C ASP A 770 -36.90 0.90 -45.04
N ALA A 771 -36.24 -0.22 -45.36
CA ALA A 771 -36.74 -1.43 -45.97
C ALA A 771 -37.97 -2.10 -45.33
N THR A 772 -39.18 -1.57 -45.50
CA THR A 772 -40.39 -2.08 -44.82
C THR A 772 -40.92 -3.45 -45.30
N ASN A 773 -40.44 -3.99 -46.44
CA ASN A 773 -40.96 -5.21 -47.06
C ASN A 773 -39.91 -6.33 -47.26
N HIS A 774 -38.85 -6.34 -46.46
CA HIS A 774 -37.85 -7.41 -46.47
C HIS A 774 -37.30 -7.71 -45.07
N LYS A 775 -36.62 -8.85 -44.91
CA LYS A 775 -35.85 -9.16 -43.69
C LYS A 775 -34.51 -8.44 -43.76
N HIS A 776 -34.20 -7.62 -42.77
CA HIS A 776 -32.87 -7.01 -42.65
C HIS A 776 -31.83 -8.10 -42.44
N MET A 777 -30.75 -8.05 -43.20
CA MET A 777 -29.64 -9.00 -43.11
C MET A 777 -28.36 -8.24 -42.86
N ASN A 778 -27.48 -8.77 -42.01
CA ASN A 778 -26.14 -8.25 -41.78
C ASN A 778 -25.17 -8.71 -42.89
N ALA A 779 -23.93 -8.24 -42.86
CA ALA A 779 -22.90 -8.60 -43.84
C ALA A 779 -22.54 -10.10 -43.85
N ALA A 780 -22.87 -10.84 -42.79
CA ALA A 780 -22.69 -12.29 -42.68
C ALA A 780 -23.89 -13.09 -43.23
N GLY A 781 -24.96 -12.41 -43.68
CA GLY A 781 -26.17 -13.04 -44.20
C GLY A 781 -27.14 -13.52 -43.12
N GLU A 782 -27.00 -13.03 -41.89
CA GLU A 782 -27.88 -13.35 -40.76
C GLU A 782 -28.93 -12.25 -40.56
N GLU A 783 -30.12 -12.63 -40.07
CA GLU A 783 -31.21 -11.69 -39.82
C GLU A 783 -30.83 -10.71 -38.68
N CYS A 784 -30.98 -9.42 -38.93
CA CYS A 784 -30.55 -8.35 -38.02
C CYS A 784 -31.61 -7.23 -37.89
N GLY A 785 -31.31 -6.17 -37.13
CA GLY A 785 -32.17 -4.98 -37.06
C GLY A 785 -31.96 -4.01 -38.24
N PRO A 786 -32.82 -3.00 -38.43
CA PRO A 786 -32.68 -1.98 -39.47
C PRO A 786 -31.33 -1.24 -39.44
N GLU A 787 -30.76 -1.07 -38.24
CA GLU A 787 -29.49 -0.38 -37.99
C GLU A 787 -28.26 -1.20 -38.43
N ASP A 788 -28.35 -2.53 -38.39
CA ASP A 788 -27.26 -3.48 -38.70
C ASP A 788 -27.40 -4.11 -40.09
N CYS A 789 -28.36 -3.62 -40.88
CA CYS A 789 -28.66 -4.11 -42.20
C CYS A 789 -27.54 -3.72 -43.17
N ILE A 790 -27.24 -4.56 -44.17
CA ILE A 790 -26.28 -4.23 -45.26
C ILE A 790 -26.62 -2.95 -46.04
N HIS A 791 -27.86 -2.45 -45.92
CA HIS A 791 -28.33 -1.23 -46.57
C HIS A 791 -28.40 -0.04 -45.61
N ALA A 792 -28.14 -0.24 -44.31
CA ALA A 792 -27.97 0.87 -43.39
C ALA A 792 -26.71 1.65 -43.79
N THR A 793 -26.74 2.97 -43.61
CA THR A 793 -25.53 3.81 -43.78
C THR A 793 -24.95 4.06 -42.40
N PRO A 794 -23.80 3.45 -42.07
CA PRO A 794 -23.17 3.62 -40.76
C PRO A 794 -22.88 5.09 -40.46
N ALA A 795 -22.98 5.45 -39.18
CA ALA A 795 -22.51 6.75 -38.72
C ALA A 795 -21.02 6.93 -39.07
N VAL A 796 -20.66 8.12 -39.56
CA VAL A 796 -19.28 8.53 -39.78
C VAL A 796 -18.94 9.54 -38.70
N GLU A 797 -17.92 9.25 -37.89
CA GLU A 797 -17.47 10.16 -36.85
C GLU A 797 -16.85 11.43 -37.48
N GLY A 798 -17.19 12.58 -36.91
CA GLY A 798 -16.63 13.87 -37.31
C GLY A 798 -15.14 14.03 -36.98
N PHE A 799 -14.57 15.14 -37.41
CA PHE A 799 -13.18 15.53 -37.13
C PHE A 799 -12.97 17.05 -37.31
N ASN A 800 -11.93 17.58 -36.67
CA ASN A 800 -11.51 18.99 -36.83
C ASN A 800 -10.30 19.07 -37.76
N ARG A 801 -10.27 20.06 -38.65
CA ARG A 801 -9.10 20.39 -39.47
C ARG A 801 -8.64 21.81 -39.17
N TYR A 802 -7.36 21.99 -38.96
CA TYR A 802 -6.75 23.28 -38.64
C TYR A 802 -5.29 23.30 -39.09
N LYS A 803 -4.69 24.50 -39.15
CA LYS A 803 -3.26 24.67 -39.36
C LYS A 803 -2.52 24.81 -38.04
N LEU A 804 -1.73 23.81 -37.70
CA LEU A 804 -0.98 23.71 -36.45
C LEU A 804 0.41 24.36 -36.58
N LEU A 805 0.77 25.23 -35.64
CA LEU A 805 2.11 25.80 -35.56
C LEU A 805 3.09 24.75 -35.04
N VAL A 806 4.14 24.49 -35.82
CA VAL A 806 5.21 23.55 -35.50
C VAL A 806 6.59 24.16 -35.76
N SER A 807 7.60 23.63 -35.09
CA SER A 807 8.99 23.82 -35.47
C SER A 807 9.40 22.74 -36.47
N PHE A 808 10.18 23.13 -37.47
CA PHE A 808 10.68 22.19 -38.48
C PHE A 808 11.97 21.49 -38.05
N ALA A 809 12.18 21.29 -36.74
CA ALA A 809 13.42 20.78 -36.17
C ALA A 809 13.68 19.30 -36.55
N ASP A 810 12.62 18.53 -36.76
CA ASP A 810 12.65 17.13 -37.23
C ASP A 810 12.64 16.99 -38.76
N SER A 811 12.59 18.11 -39.48
CA SER A 811 12.49 18.13 -40.94
C SER A 811 13.88 18.30 -41.57
N THR A 812 14.11 17.67 -42.72
CA THR A 812 15.41 17.69 -43.42
C THR A 812 15.28 18.09 -44.88
N ASP A 813 16.13 19.02 -45.32
CA ASP A 813 16.26 19.38 -46.74
C ASP A 813 17.13 18.33 -47.46
N ALA A 814 16.67 17.76 -48.59
CA ALA A 814 17.40 16.72 -49.31
C ALA A 814 18.69 17.21 -50.02
N ASN A 815 18.89 18.52 -50.17
CA ASN A 815 20.09 19.14 -50.75
C ASN A 815 20.48 20.40 -49.96
N VAL A 816 21.55 20.34 -49.17
CA VAL A 816 21.91 21.37 -48.18
C VAL A 816 22.72 22.56 -48.76
N VAL A 817 22.65 22.85 -50.07
CA VAL A 817 23.45 23.96 -50.64
C VAL A 817 22.75 24.70 -51.80
N THR A 818 21.65 25.41 -51.53
CA THR A 818 21.13 26.52 -52.38
C THR A 818 20.33 27.52 -51.52
N GLU A 819 20.06 28.73 -52.02
CA GLU A 819 19.29 29.82 -51.37
C GLU A 819 17.80 29.49 -51.06
N GLU A 820 17.37 28.24 -51.25
CA GLU A 820 15.98 27.77 -51.20
C GLU A 820 15.73 26.70 -50.11
N GLN A 821 16.42 26.75 -48.97
CA GLN A 821 16.10 25.88 -47.82
C GLN A 821 14.64 26.08 -47.36
N LEU A 822 13.91 24.98 -47.16
CA LEU A 822 12.49 25.04 -46.74
C LEU A 822 12.36 25.03 -45.22
N TYR A 823 13.20 24.27 -44.51
CA TYR A 823 13.03 24.08 -43.06
C TYR A 823 14.00 24.91 -42.22
N LYS A 824 14.95 25.60 -42.87
CA LYS A 824 16.01 26.35 -42.21
C LYS A 824 16.23 27.71 -42.86
N PHE A 825 16.76 28.64 -42.08
CA PHE A 825 17.34 29.89 -42.57
C PHE A 825 18.77 29.98 -42.06
N GLY A 826 19.73 29.65 -42.93
CA GLY A 826 21.12 29.43 -42.53
C GLY A 826 21.23 28.18 -41.64
N LYS A 827 21.75 28.34 -40.42
CA LYS A 827 21.85 27.22 -39.45
C LYS A 827 20.60 27.04 -38.58
N TYR A 828 19.70 28.01 -38.56
CA TYR A 828 18.58 28.06 -37.62
C TYR A 828 17.33 27.40 -38.21
N VAL A 829 16.55 26.75 -37.35
CA VAL A 829 15.30 26.07 -37.70
C VAL A 829 14.18 27.09 -37.91
N ARG A 830 13.43 26.96 -39.01
CA ARG A 830 12.22 27.75 -39.26
C ARG A 830 11.03 27.19 -38.50
N VAL A 831 10.05 28.06 -38.25
CA VAL A 831 8.77 27.73 -37.60
C VAL A 831 7.62 28.10 -38.54
N GLY A 832 6.56 27.31 -38.54
CA GLY A 832 5.46 27.51 -39.49
C GLY A 832 4.27 26.60 -39.24
N PHE A 833 3.26 26.77 -40.08
CA PHE A 833 1.97 26.13 -39.98
C PHE A 833 1.86 24.93 -40.91
N VAL A 834 1.44 23.79 -40.37
CA VAL A 834 1.16 22.57 -41.12
C VAL A 834 -0.32 22.23 -41.05
N ASP A 835 -0.88 21.78 -42.18
CA ASP A 835 -2.26 21.31 -42.25
C ASP A 835 -2.43 20.01 -41.46
N ALA A 836 -3.40 19.98 -40.55
CA ALA A 836 -3.58 18.89 -39.61
C ALA A 836 -5.07 18.58 -39.36
N VAL A 837 -5.37 17.30 -39.17
CA VAL A 837 -6.70 16.82 -38.79
C VAL A 837 -6.66 16.09 -37.47
N GLU A 838 -7.64 16.35 -36.60
CA GLU A 838 -7.81 15.70 -35.31
C GLU A 838 -9.10 14.85 -35.29
N GLN A 839 -8.93 13.56 -34.98
CA GLN A 839 -10.02 12.62 -34.67
C GLN A 839 -9.60 11.71 -33.51
N ASP A 840 -10.50 11.45 -32.56
CA ASP A 840 -10.25 10.61 -31.38
C ASP A 840 -8.96 10.96 -30.60
N SER A 841 -8.68 12.27 -30.45
CA SER A 841 -7.44 12.78 -29.81
C SER A 841 -6.15 12.29 -30.48
N VAL A 842 -6.17 12.06 -31.79
CA VAL A 842 -4.98 11.84 -32.61
C VAL A 842 -4.94 12.93 -33.67
N ILE A 843 -3.82 13.64 -33.75
CA ILE A 843 -3.58 14.67 -34.77
C ILE A 843 -2.79 14.02 -35.91
N TYR A 844 -3.27 14.15 -37.13
CA TYR A 844 -2.64 13.69 -38.36
C TYR A 844 -2.12 14.90 -39.12
N VAL A 845 -0.81 14.98 -39.35
CA VAL A 845 -0.18 16.09 -40.09
C VAL A 845 -0.17 15.73 -41.57
N LEU A 846 -1.04 16.37 -42.36
CA LEU A 846 -1.44 15.90 -43.70
C LEU A 846 -0.39 16.14 -44.79
N GLY A 847 0.52 17.10 -44.60
CA GLY A 847 1.48 17.50 -45.63
C GLY A 847 0.79 17.92 -46.94
N ASN A 848 1.44 17.69 -48.08
CA ASN A 848 0.92 18.07 -49.40
C ASN A 848 -0.08 17.05 -50.00
N GLU A 849 -0.27 15.88 -49.37
CA GLU A 849 -1.08 14.77 -49.93
C GLU A 849 -2.57 15.16 -50.05
N PHE A 850 -3.05 16.03 -49.17
CA PHE A 850 -4.47 16.41 -49.06
C PHE A 850 -4.72 17.92 -49.22
N ALA A 851 -3.74 18.66 -49.76
CA ALA A 851 -3.80 20.12 -49.87
C ALA A 851 -5.04 20.61 -50.64
N ASP A 852 -5.44 19.92 -51.72
CA ASP A 852 -6.58 20.30 -52.57
C ASP A 852 -7.92 19.66 -52.17
N VAL A 853 -7.95 18.87 -51.09
CA VAL A 853 -9.17 18.17 -50.66
C VAL A 853 -9.90 19.04 -49.65
N ALA A 854 -11.13 19.48 -49.95
CA ALA A 854 -11.93 20.25 -49.00
C ALA A 854 -12.28 19.42 -47.74
N THR A 855 -12.39 20.07 -46.57
CA THR A 855 -12.68 19.40 -45.28
C THR A 855 -13.93 18.49 -45.32
N LYS A 856 -14.97 18.89 -46.04
CA LYS A 856 -16.21 18.11 -46.22
C LYS A 856 -16.02 16.83 -47.05
N ASP A 857 -15.03 16.81 -47.94
CA ASP A 857 -14.77 15.72 -48.89
C ASP A 857 -13.63 14.81 -48.41
N LEU A 858 -12.89 15.23 -47.36
CA LEU A 858 -11.80 14.47 -46.76
C LEU A 858 -12.34 13.28 -45.97
N LYS A 859 -11.78 12.09 -46.24
CA LYS A 859 -12.17 10.84 -45.57
C LYS A 859 -11.05 10.35 -44.67
N MET A 860 -11.36 10.09 -43.40
CA MET A 860 -10.37 9.61 -42.42
C MET A 860 -9.78 8.25 -42.78
N ASP A 861 -10.47 7.40 -43.54
CA ASP A 861 -9.90 6.16 -44.05
C ASP A 861 -8.71 6.40 -44.99
N ASN A 862 -8.80 7.45 -45.84
CA ASN A 862 -7.70 7.83 -46.72
C ASN A 862 -6.52 8.40 -45.92
N VAL A 863 -6.81 9.23 -44.91
CA VAL A 863 -5.79 9.76 -43.99
C VAL A 863 -5.07 8.62 -43.26
N LYS A 864 -5.82 7.67 -42.70
CA LYS A 864 -5.27 6.48 -42.01
C LYS A 864 -4.48 5.59 -42.98
N ALA A 865 -4.92 5.46 -44.24
CA ALA A 865 -4.19 4.74 -45.27
C ALA A 865 -2.85 5.43 -45.62
N ALA A 866 -2.85 6.75 -45.78
CA ALA A 866 -1.64 7.54 -46.03
C ALA A 866 -0.65 7.46 -44.85
N LEU A 867 -1.15 7.47 -43.61
CA LEU A 867 -0.32 7.24 -42.42
C LEU A 867 0.34 5.86 -42.45
N LYS A 868 -0.43 4.82 -42.79
CA LYS A 868 0.08 3.44 -42.92
C LYS A 868 1.10 3.31 -44.05
N ALA A 869 0.93 4.07 -45.13
CA ALA A 869 1.88 4.19 -46.22
C ALA A 869 3.10 5.07 -45.89
N LYS A 870 3.14 5.67 -44.69
CA LYS A 870 4.19 6.60 -44.21
C LYS A 870 4.35 7.85 -45.07
N GLN A 871 3.27 8.28 -45.73
CA GLN A 871 3.24 9.52 -46.50
C GLN A 871 2.99 10.74 -45.59
N ILE A 872 2.37 10.51 -44.43
CA ILE A 872 2.05 11.53 -43.43
C ILE A 872 2.51 11.08 -42.04
N SER A 873 2.48 11.99 -41.05
CA SER A 873 2.81 11.69 -39.66
C SER A 873 1.60 11.89 -38.74
N SER A 874 1.70 11.38 -37.51
CA SER A 874 0.64 11.49 -36.50
C SER A 874 1.19 11.73 -35.11
N ILE A 875 0.43 12.46 -34.30
CA ILE A 875 0.68 12.75 -32.90
C ILE A 875 -0.43 12.12 -32.05
N ASN A 876 -0.07 11.19 -31.18
CA ASN A 876 -1.01 10.58 -30.25
C ASN A 876 -1.12 11.43 -28.98
N MET A 877 -2.15 12.28 -28.92
CA MET A 877 -2.34 13.19 -27.79
C MET A 877 -2.62 12.45 -26.49
N LYS A 878 -3.34 11.32 -26.50
CA LYS A 878 -3.68 10.56 -25.27
C LYS A 878 -2.44 10.11 -24.50
N ALA A 879 -1.36 9.78 -25.22
CA ALA A 879 -0.09 9.39 -24.63
C ALA A 879 0.81 10.62 -24.35
N ALA A 880 0.93 11.52 -25.32
CA ALA A 880 1.90 12.62 -25.25
C ALA A 880 1.58 13.66 -24.16
N VAL A 881 0.30 13.92 -23.87
CA VAL A 881 -0.13 14.90 -22.84
C VAL A 881 0.27 14.55 -21.41
N LYS A 882 0.78 13.35 -21.18
CA LYS A 882 1.30 12.91 -19.86
C LYS A 882 2.78 13.23 -19.69
N ASP A 883 3.48 13.61 -20.76
CA ASP A 883 4.90 13.96 -20.77
C ASP A 883 5.05 15.49 -20.73
N ASP A 884 5.97 15.99 -19.90
CA ASP A 884 6.29 17.41 -19.77
C ASP A 884 7.52 17.81 -20.63
N LYS A 885 8.05 16.89 -21.43
CA LYS A 885 9.10 17.14 -22.43
C LYS A 885 8.67 18.15 -23.50
N HIS A 886 9.68 18.71 -24.14
CA HIS A 886 9.50 19.53 -25.32
C HIS A 886 9.10 18.71 -26.54
N HIS A 887 8.15 19.22 -27.31
CA HIS A 887 7.79 18.68 -28.61
C HIS A 887 7.81 19.77 -29.69
N ASN A 888 8.06 19.37 -30.93
CA ASN A 888 8.07 20.28 -32.08
C ASN A 888 6.71 20.92 -32.37
N TYR A 889 5.63 20.45 -31.74
CA TYR A 889 4.26 20.91 -31.93
C TYR A 889 3.65 21.56 -30.67
N THR A 890 4.42 21.68 -29.59
CA THR A 890 3.99 22.30 -28.32
C THR A 890 4.84 23.50 -27.99
N TRP A 891 4.24 24.47 -27.30
CA TRP A 891 4.88 25.73 -26.96
C TRP A 891 4.70 26.02 -25.47
N SER A 892 5.79 26.42 -24.81
CA SER A 892 5.81 26.82 -23.40
C SER A 892 6.23 28.28 -23.27
N PHE A 893 5.63 29.01 -22.35
CA PHE A 893 5.79 30.47 -22.25
C PHE A 893 6.55 30.83 -20.98
N ARG A 894 7.87 30.91 -21.06
CA ARG A 894 8.74 31.06 -19.87
C ARG A 894 8.89 32.52 -19.49
N TYR A 895 8.54 32.90 -18.27
CA TYR A 895 8.70 34.30 -17.83
C TYR A 895 10.17 34.70 -17.80
N ILE A 896 10.47 35.93 -18.23
CA ILE A 896 11.82 36.49 -18.16
C ILE A 896 12.21 36.91 -16.74
N ASP A 897 11.20 37.25 -15.93
CA ASP A 897 11.32 37.60 -14.52
C ASP A 897 10.11 37.05 -13.74
N PRO A 898 10.18 35.79 -13.26
CA PRO A 898 9.09 35.16 -12.50
C PRO A 898 8.69 35.93 -11.23
N ALA A 899 9.62 36.65 -10.60
CA ALA A 899 9.34 37.42 -9.40
C ALA A 899 8.50 38.67 -9.72
N LYS A 900 8.77 39.31 -10.86
CA LYS A 900 7.98 40.44 -11.35
C LYS A 900 6.60 39.99 -11.86
N ALA A 901 6.55 38.86 -12.56
CA ALA A 901 5.31 38.31 -13.14
C ALA A 901 4.23 38.00 -12.08
N ALA A 902 4.61 37.76 -10.83
CA ALA A 902 3.71 37.55 -9.71
C ALA A 902 2.85 38.79 -9.35
N ASN A 903 3.15 39.98 -9.89
CA ASN A 903 2.35 41.19 -9.70
C ASN A 903 1.03 41.19 -10.49
N GLU A 904 0.79 40.20 -11.36
CA GLU A 904 -0.44 40.04 -12.14
C GLU A 904 -0.85 41.29 -12.95
N VAL A 905 0.13 41.94 -13.59
CA VAL A 905 -0.09 43.01 -14.58
C VAL A 905 0.64 42.67 -15.88
N GLU A 906 0.05 43.00 -17.04
CA GLU A 906 0.58 42.55 -18.34
C GLU A 906 2.03 43.01 -18.60
N GLU A 907 2.36 44.22 -18.17
CA GLU A 907 3.70 44.81 -18.31
C GLU A 907 4.80 44.03 -17.56
N ASP A 908 4.42 43.24 -16.56
CA ASP A 908 5.32 42.44 -15.72
C ASP A 908 5.37 40.97 -16.13
N ARG A 909 4.49 40.55 -17.04
CA ARG A 909 4.27 39.13 -17.43
C ARG A 909 4.94 38.77 -18.76
N ALA A 910 6.07 39.42 -19.06
CA ALA A 910 6.84 39.16 -20.27
C ALA A 910 7.50 37.78 -20.26
N PHE A 911 7.53 37.13 -21.43
CA PHE A 911 7.99 35.75 -21.57
C PHE A 911 8.74 35.49 -22.89
N LEU A 912 9.50 34.40 -22.91
CA LEU A 912 10.04 33.76 -24.11
C LEU A 912 9.10 32.63 -24.55
N ILE A 913 9.00 32.39 -25.86
CA ILE A 913 8.28 31.25 -26.42
C ILE A 913 9.27 30.11 -26.67
N GLU A 914 9.21 29.07 -25.84
CA GLU A 914 10.14 27.94 -25.75
C GLU A 914 9.56 26.69 -26.46
N SER A 915 10.35 26.08 -27.36
CA SER A 915 9.90 24.95 -28.20
C SER A 915 10.69 23.67 -27.99
N ASN A 916 12.01 23.76 -27.79
CA ASN A 916 12.88 22.57 -27.71
C ASN A 916 14.04 22.77 -26.73
N ALA A 917 14.40 21.74 -25.96
CA ALA A 917 15.51 21.74 -25.01
C ALA A 917 15.89 20.32 -24.57
N GLU A 918 17.10 20.15 -23.99
CA GLU A 918 17.52 18.88 -23.40
C GLU A 918 16.77 18.55 -22.09
N SER A 919 16.58 19.55 -21.23
CA SER A 919 15.83 19.39 -19.97
C SER A 919 14.36 19.75 -20.16
N ALA A 920 13.47 19.02 -19.50
CA ALA A 920 12.03 19.18 -19.69
C ALA A 920 11.48 20.50 -19.12
N ILE A 921 12.00 20.98 -17.99
CA ILE A 921 11.48 22.19 -17.31
C ILE A 921 12.62 23.17 -17.04
N ALA A 922 12.35 24.44 -17.34
CA ALA A 922 13.22 25.60 -17.14
C ALA A 922 14.69 25.36 -17.51
N PRO A 923 14.96 24.77 -18.69
CA PRO A 923 16.30 24.41 -19.12
C PRO A 923 17.24 25.63 -19.09
N LYS A 924 18.50 25.42 -18.69
CA LYS A 924 19.50 26.50 -18.78
C LYS A 924 19.71 26.95 -20.24
N ASN A 925 19.63 26.00 -21.17
CA ASN A 925 19.83 26.20 -22.60
C ASN A 925 18.64 25.64 -23.38
N ALA A 926 18.06 26.42 -24.29
CA ALA A 926 16.91 26.00 -25.09
C ALA A 926 16.78 26.77 -26.40
N ALA A 927 15.85 26.31 -27.22
CA ALA A 927 15.43 26.91 -28.46
C ALA A 927 14.18 27.78 -28.26
N TRP A 928 14.33 29.10 -28.41
CA TRP A 928 13.28 30.12 -28.32
C TRP A 928 13.00 30.75 -29.68
N ILE A 929 11.82 31.34 -29.86
CA ILE A 929 11.54 32.16 -31.04
C ILE A 929 12.48 33.38 -31.07
N LYS A 930 13.13 33.58 -32.22
CA LYS A 930 14.15 34.58 -32.47
C LYS A 930 13.90 35.29 -33.80
N ASN A 931 14.28 36.56 -33.88
CA ASN A 931 14.35 37.30 -35.14
C ASN A 931 15.77 37.23 -35.72
N GLN A 932 15.94 36.54 -36.86
CA GLN A 932 17.19 36.49 -37.61
C GLN A 932 17.05 37.26 -38.92
N ASN A 933 17.45 38.53 -38.95
CA ASN A 933 17.37 39.40 -40.14
C ASN A 933 15.94 39.51 -40.72
N ASN A 934 14.94 39.74 -39.86
CA ASN A 934 13.50 39.77 -40.17
C ASN A 934 12.90 38.41 -40.57
N CYS A 935 13.64 37.31 -40.39
CA CYS A 935 13.16 35.95 -40.60
C CYS A 935 12.99 35.29 -39.22
N LEU A 936 11.77 34.89 -38.85
CA LEU A 936 11.56 34.17 -37.59
C LEU A 936 12.12 32.75 -37.66
N VAL A 937 12.89 32.39 -36.64
CA VAL A 937 13.56 31.10 -36.49
C VAL A 937 13.59 30.71 -35.01
N LEU A 938 14.01 29.49 -34.71
CA LEU A 938 14.44 29.10 -33.37
C LEU A 938 15.91 29.44 -33.13
N SER A 939 16.24 29.90 -31.91
CA SER A 939 17.62 30.02 -31.46
C SER A 939 18.34 28.66 -31.45
N ASP A 940 19.66 28.71 -31.31
CA ASP A 940 20.46 27.49 -31.11
C ASP A 940 20.05 26.78 -29.82
N MET A 941 20.16 25.45 -29.77
CA MET A 941 19.80 24.68 -28.58
C MET A 941 20.75 25.01 -27.40
N ASP A 942 21.97 25.46 -27.71
CA ASP A 942 22.95 25.96 -26.74
C ASP A 942 22.69 27.39 -26.26
N ALA A 943 21.66 28.09 -26.75
CA ALA A 943 21.38 29.47 -26.33
C ALA A 943 20.95 29.51 -24.85
N SER A 944 21.65 30.33 -24.05
CA SER A 944 21.40 30.45 -22.60
C SER A 944 20.16 31.29 -22.31
N PHE A 945 19.34 30.86 -21.34
CA PHE A 945 18.21 31.63 -20.84
C PHE A 945 18.62 33.01 -20.31
N ASP A 946 19.77 33.10 -19.63
CA ASP A 946 20.26 34.36 -19.06
C ASP A 946 20.56 35.43 -20.11
N ASP A 947 20.98 35.01 -21.31
CA ASP A 947 21.19 35.91 -22.44
C ASP A 947 19.84 36.22 -23.13
N ALA A 948 19.06 35.18 -23.42
CA ALA A 948 17.79 35.30 -24.15
C ALA A 948 16.76 36.20 -23.44
N LYS A 949 16.66 36.13 -22.11
CA LYS A 949 15.72 36.94 -21.31
C LYS A 949 16.01 38.45 -21.36
N THR A 950 17.16 38.85 -21.89
CA THR A 950 17.55 40.26 -22.11
C THR A 950 17.53 40.66 -23.59
N GLY A 951 17.02 39.80 -24.47
CA GLY A 951 17.06 39.97 -25.93
C GLY A 951 18.41 39.56 -26.56
N GLY A 952 19.29 38.89 -25.81
CA GLY A 952 20.54 38.32 -26.33
C GLY A 952 20.29 37.27 -27.42
N ASP A 953 21.24 37.14 -28.36
CA ASP A 953 21.11 36.34 -29.60
C ASP A 953 19.86 36.69 -30.44
N ALA A 954 19.27 37.88 -30.26
CA ALA A 954 18.03 38.32 -30.90
C ALA A 954 16.79 37.45 -30.59
N ALA A 955 16.78 36.77 -29.44
CA ALA A 955 15.57 36.14 -28.90
C ALA A 955 14.48 37.19 -28.70
N LEU A 956 13.24 36.84 -29.06
CA LEU A 956 12.10 37.74 -28.95
C LEU A 956 11.40 37.56 -27.62
N ILE A 957 11.14 38.68 -26.95
CA ILE A 957 10.41 38.74 -25.69
C ILE A 957 8.99 39.21 -26.00
N PHE A 958 8.00 38.51 -25.48
CA PHE A 958 6.60 38.75 -25.79
C PHE A 958 5.79 39.08 -24.54
N ASN A 959 4.77 39.91 -24.75
CA ASN A 959 3.54 40.00 -23.97
C ASN A 959 2.36 39.59 -24.85
N ILE A 960 1.15 39.59 -24.28
CA ILE A 960 -0.07 39.30 -25.03
C ILE A 960 -1.06 40.47 -25.03
N GLU A 961 -1.91 40.47 -26.04
CA GLU A 961 -3.18 41.20 -26.06
C GLU A 961 -4.31 40.21 -26.35
N LYS A 962 -5.53 40.53 -25.89
CA LYS A 962 -6.70 39.70 -26.21
C LYS A 962 -6.97 39.72 -27.71
N GLY A 963 -7.11 38.53 -28.28
CA GLY A 963 -7.51 38.33 -29.67
C GLY A 963 -9.02 38.32 -29.85
N ALA A 964 -9.45 38.19 -31.10
CA ALA A 964 -10.86 38.05 -31.47
C ALA A 964 -11.00 37.19 -32.73
N ALA A 965 -12.14 36.51 -32.87
CA ALA A 965 -12.38 35.57 -33.97
C ALA A 965 -12.46 36.24 -35.35
N ASP A 966 -12.86 37.51 -35.40
CA ASP A 966 -12.87 38.36 -36.60
C ASP A 966 -11.47 38.87 -37.00
N ASP A 967 -10.49 38.74 -36.11
CA ASP A 967 -9.09 39.11 -36.29
C ASP A 967 -8.17 37.87 -36.20
N MET A 968 -8.62 36.74 -36.74
CA MET A 968 -7.81 35.53 -36.82
C MET A 968 -6.71 35.64 -37.88
N ALA A 969 -5.49 35.23 -37.53
CA ALA A 969 -4.47 34.94 -38.52
C ALA A 969 -5.00 33.88 -39.50
N THR A 970 -4.65 34.00 -40.78
CA THR A 970 -5.32 33.26 -41.85
C THR A 970 -4.51 32.04 -42.23
N ASP A 971 -5.24 31.10 -42.79
CA ASP A 971 -4.67 30.15 -43.71
C ASP A 971 -4.08 30.90 -44.90
N ASN A 972 -2.76 31.02 -45.03
CA ASN A 972 -2.17 31.41 -46.31
C ASN A 972 -2.53 30.31 -47.33
N GLU A 973 -3.70 30.47 -47.96
CA GLU A 973 -4.13 29.74 -49.13
C GLU A 973 -3.33 30.29 -50.31
N GLY A 974 -2.58 29.41 -50.99
CA GLY A 974 -2.01 29.75 -52.28
C GLY A 974 -3.14 30.14 -53.23
N ILE A 975 -2.99 31.26 -53.93
CA ILE A 975 -3.98 31.75 -54.90
C ILE A 975 -4.28 30.63 -55.91
N SER A 976 -5.47 30.03 -55.80
CA SER A 976 -6.06 29.21 -56.86
C SER A 976 -6.23 30.11 -58.10
N THR A 977 -5.49 29.79 -59.17
CA THR A 977 -5.41 30.60 -60.40
C THR A 977 -6.57 30.37 -61.37
N SER A 978 -7.79 30.18 -60.87
CA SER A 978 -8.95 29.85 -61.73
C SER A 978 -9.92 31.00 -61.99
N GLU A 979 -9.68 32.22 -61.49
CA GLU A 979 -10.59 33.35 -61.73
C GLU A 979 -10.32 34.06 -63.07
N VAL A 980 -11.38 34.23 -63.88
CA VAL A 980 -11.33 34.98 -65.13
C VAL A 980 -11.06 36.46 -64.84
N SER A 981 -9.94 37.00 -65.33
CA SER A 981 -9.55 38.39 -65.11
C SER A 981 -9.54 39.19 -66.42
N VAL A 982 -10.15 40.37 -66.42
CA VAL A 982 -10.20 41.29 -67.56
C VAL A 982 -9.45 42.58 -67.23
N VAL A 983 -8.38 42.86 -67.98
CA VAL A 983 -7.50 44.01 -67.75
C VAL A 983 -7.42 44.89 -69.00
N ALA A 984 -7.66 46.19 -68.86
CA ALA A 984 -7.49 47.14 -69.96
C ALA A 984 -6.02 47.61 -70.07
N THR A 985 -5.50 47.66 -71.29
CA THR A 985 -4.22 48.30 -71.62
C THR A 985 -4.42 49.35 -72.72
N SER A 986 -3.38 50.02 -73.18
CA SER A 986 -3.54 51.01 -74.26
C SER A 986 -3.87 50.32 -75.58
N GLY A 987 -5.04 50.64 -76.14
CA GLY A 987 -5.55 50.08 -77.39
C GLY A 987 -5.99 48.60 -77.38
N ALA A 988 -6.08 47.94 -76.21
CA ALA A 988 -6.49 46.54 -76.11
C ALA A 988 -7.05 46.16 -74.72
N VAL A 989 -7.71 45.00 -74.66
CA VAL A 989 -8.10 44.31 -73.43
C VAL A 989 -7.39 42.96 -73.37
N ILE A 990 -6.83 42.62 -72.21
CA ILE A 990 -6.22 41.32 -71.90
C ILE A 990 -7.22 40.53 -71.04
N ILE A 991 -7.52 39.30 -71.44
CA ILE A 991 -8.45 38.40 -70.75
C ILE A 991 -7.68 37.15 -70.36
N LYS A 992 -7.68 36.85 -69.06
CA LYS A 992 -6.97 35.71 -68.46
C LYS A 992 -7.95 34.65 -67.94
N GLY A 993 -7.57 33.37 -68.01
CA GLY A 993 -8.33 32.24 -67.46
C GLY A 993 -9.61 31.89 -68.23
N ALA A 994 -9.68 32.24 -69.51
CA ALA A 994 -10.89 32.11 -70.34
C ALA A 994 -10.65 31.35 -71.66
N GLU A 995 -9.66 30.45 -71.71
CA GLU A 995 -9.45 29.56 -72.87
C GLU A 995 -10.70 28.74 -73.16
N GLY A 996 -11.06 28.63 -74.45
CA GLY A 996 -12.25 27.93 -74.90
C GLY A 996 -13.58 28.66 -74.63
N LYS A 997 -13.60 29.76 -73.85
CA LYS A 997 -14.81 30.55 -73.58
C LYS A 997 -15.06 31.59 -74.68
N LYS A 998 -16.34 31.86 -74.98
CA LYS A 998 -16.74 32.94 -75.89
C LYS A 998 -16.65 34.31 -75.20
N VAL A 999 -15.98 35.25 -75.85
CA VAL A 999 -15.85 36.64 -75.41
C VAL A 999 -16.51 37.57 -76.41
N ALA A 1000 -17.41 38.42 -75.91
CA ALA A 1000 -18.00 39.53 -76.66
C ALA A 1000 -17.62 40.88 -76.04
N ILE A 1001 -17.02 41.76 -76.83
CA ILE A 1001 -16.68 43.13 -76.42
C ILE A 1001 -17.59 44.11 -77.16
N SER A 1002 -18.18 45.07 -76.45
CA SER A 1002 -19.05 46.11 -77.00
C SER A 1002 -18.72 47.51 -76.48
N ASN A 1003 -19.07 48.56 -77.23
CA ASN A 1003 -18.97 49.94 -76.74
C ASN A 1003 -20.15 50.30 -75.82
N VAL A 1004 -20.11 51.48 -75.21
CA VAL A 1004 -21.20 51.99 -74.33
C VAL A 1004 -22.57 52.14 -75.01
N LEU A 1005 -22.64 52.09 -76.35
CA LEU A 1005 -23.87 52.13 -77.14
C LEU A 1005 -24.37 50.72 -77.54
N GLY A 1006 -23.70 49.65 -77.08
CA GLY A 1006 -24.07 48.26 -77.35
C GLY A 1006 -23.64 47.72 -78.71
N GLN A 1007 -22.78 48.44 -79.45
CA GLN A 1007 -22.25 47.94 -80.72
C GLN A 1007 -21.07 46.97 -80.47
N THR A 1008 -21.09 45.81 -81.13
CA THR A 1008 -20.05 44.79 -81.00
C THR A 1008 -18.73 45.25 -81.64
N ILE A 1009 -17.67 45.25 -80.85
CA ILE A 1009 -16.29 45.54 -81.25
C ILE A 1009 -15.54 44.23 -81.60
N ALA A 1010 -15.74 43.18 -80.80
CA ALA A 1010 -15.15 41.86 -81.02
C ALA A 1010 -16.08 40.76 -80.49
N ASN A 1011 -16.11 39.60 -81.15
CA ASN A 1011 -16.86 38.42 -80.70
C ASN A 1011 -16.12 37.16 -81.15
N THR A 1012 -15.41 36.51 -80.25
CA THR A 1012 -14.53 35.37 -80.56
C THR A 1012 -14.48 34.38 -79.42
N VAL A 1013 -14.14 33.13 -79.71
CA VAL A 1013 -13.73 32.16 -78.69
C VAL A 1013 -12.22 32.30 -78.50
N LEU A 1014 -11.76 32.34 -77.25
CA LEU A 1014 -10.32 32.46 -76.97
C LEU A 1014 -9.65 31.10 -77.13
N SER A 1015 -8.51 31.07 -77.83
CA SER A 1015 -7.69 29.87 -77.99
C SER A 1015 -6.52 29.80 -77.00
N SER A 1016 -6.51 30.67 -75.98
CA SER A 1016 -5.46 30.73 -74.96
C SER A 1016 -5.99 31.37 -73.68
N ASP A 1017 -5.49 30.91 -72.55
CA ASP A 1017 -5.77 31.44 -71.21
C ASP A 1017 -5.18 32.83 -70.93
N ASN A 1018 -4.51 33.46 -71.90
CA ASN A 1018 -4.07 34.85 -71.84
C ASN A 1018 -4.19 35.52 -73.21
N ALA A 1019 -5.40 35.94 -73.55
CA ALA A 1019 -5.73 36.49 -74.86
C ALA A 1019 -5.76 38.02 -74.84
N THR A 1020 -5.15 38.66 -75.84
CA THR A 1020 -5.19 40.12 -76.03
C THR A 1020 -6.06 40.47 -77.23
N ILE A 1021 -7.06 41.32 -77.03
CA ILE A 1021 -8.00 41.77 -78.06
C ILE A 1021 -7.88 43.28 -78.23
N SER A 1022 -7.48 43.73 -79.41
CA SER A 1022 -7.38 45.16 -79.73
C SER A 1022 -8.75 45.81 -79.78
N VAL A 1023 -8.91 46.96 -79.10
CA VAL A 1023 -10.15 47.73 -79.06
C VAL A 1023 -9.86 49.24 -79.03
N PRO A 1024 -10.75 50.10 -79.55
CA PRO A 1024 -10.55 51.56 -79.52
C PRO A 1024 -10.49 52.13 -78.09
N ALA A 1025 -9.80 53.26 -77.93
CA ALA A 1025 -9.76 53.99 -76.65
C ALA A 1025 -11.17 54.45 -76.24
N GLY A 1026 -11.51 54.26 -74.96
CA GLY A 1026 -12.84 54.50 -74.41
C GLY A 1026 -13.33 53.40 -73.47
N VAL A 1027 -14.58 53.50 -73.00
CA VAL A 1027 -15.20 52.49 -72.13
C VAL A 1027 -15.76 51.37 -73.00
N VAL A 1028 -15.34 50.14 -72.74
CA VAL A 1028 -15.85 48.93 -73.38
C VAL A 1028 -16.43 47.98 -72.33
N VAL A 1029 -17.42 47.19 -72.72
CA VAL A 1029 -18.04 46.14 -71.90
C VAL A 1029 -17.59 44.80 -72.47
N VAL A 1030 -16.96 43.99 -71.63
CA VAL A 1030 -16.39 42.68 -71.96
C VAL A 1030 -17.23 41.61 -71.28
N ALA A 1031 -17.96 40.82 -72.06
CA ALA A 1031 -18.74 39.69 -71.59
C ALA A 1031 -18.01 38.39 -71.93
N VAL A 1032 -17.66 37.61 -70.91
CA VAL A 1032 -17.08 36.27 -71.04
C VAL A 1032 -18.18 35.25 -70.73
N GLU A 1033 -18.29 34.20 -71.54
CA GLU A 1033 -19.26 33.13 -71.36
C GLU A 1033 -19.17 32.50 -69.96
N GLY A 1034 -20.28 32.54 -69.22
CA GLY A 1034 -20.36 32.05 -67.84
C GLY A 1034 -20.01 33.09 -66.76
N GLU A 1035 -19.52 34.28 -67.13
CA GLU A 1035 -19.10 35.33 -66.19
C GLU A 1035 -19.97 36.60 -66.30
N ALA A 1036 -19.98 37.42 -65.25
CA ALA A 1036 -20.59 38.75 -65.30
C ALA A 1036 -19.82 39.68 -66.25
N ALA A 1037 -20.53 40.53 -66.99
CA ALA A 1037 -19.89 41.46 -67.91
C ALA A 1037 -19.10 42.55 -67.17
N VAL A 1038 -17.83 42.72 -67.56
CA VAL A 1038 -16.88 43.66 -66.94
C VAL A 1038 -16.77 44.93 -67.78
N LYS A 1039 -16.84 46.11 -67.13
CA LYS A 1039 -16.54 47.39 -67.77
C LYS A 1039 -15.05 47.68 -67.69
N ALA A 1040 -14.40 47.88 -68.83
CA ALA A 1040 -12.99 48.15 -68.96
C ALA A 1040 -12.77 49.53 -69.61
N ILE A 1041 -11.83 50.32 -69.08
CA ILE A 1041 -11.47 51.64 -69.62
C ILE A 1041 -10.15 51.53 -70.36
N VAL A 1042 -10.20 51.58 -71.70
CA VAL A 1042 -9.04 51.44 -72.57
C VAL A 1042 -8.48 52.83 -72.85
N LYS A 1043 -7.19 53.02 -72.51
CA LYS A 1043 -6.49 54.30 -72.63
C LYS A 1043 -5.99 54.58 -74.04
#